data_AF-A0A924CGP9-F1
#
_entry.id   AF-A0A924CGP9-F1
#
_cell.length_a   1.000
_cell.length_b   1.000
_cell.length_c   1.000
_cell.angle_alpha   90.00
_cell.angle_beta   90.00
_cell.angle_gamma   90.00
#
_symmetry.space_group_name_H-M   'P 1'
#
loop_
_entity.id
_entity.type
_entity.pdbx_description
1 polymer ?
#
loop_
_entity_poly.entity_id
_entity_poly.type
_entity_poly.pdbx_seq_one_letter_code
_entity_poly.pdbx_strand_id
1 'polypeptide(L)'
;MKFFTRMFLGEEFAKFYLPKVKWMSVLYHLSMNIFRRAYLFFFLSIFSSLWLTAQTNFDWRNDQNPISGQWNVSTYWWNGTATLPNGGEILSLDGNVGTTMTNDLSSNNRYRIQFGSTSAASRTINGSTPNTFYDFSSNIPAIINNSGVTHTINFPILNGNDKTAISNRLEINANNGNFIIGNTIGVSGTGNRNLVGMGGSNISFNGIISGAMNFVKEGSGTTTFTALNTYNGTTSVIAGTLSLSGSGSTYGNNSRINISGGATLNLNNVSASVQSVEETSSGNGGVVTLGTGTLTVLGGFVGTRFQNSISGSGGLTKQGTGTMSLYGTQSFTGTTTISGGELSSGVAMSSTSYLINGGTFRLAAANILPDLANVTMSLGTFAVDNNETINNLNISVGGSLTVATGVTLTINGTFTGGSGSITNNGTIVFASGATATAFPGSGTVTINNLTVNGTSMALANSISITGTLAIGIGSTFSLNGNNASAAIVTVGNSTSTINNGHASTSATFTFNNSTDYTFGGRLTDGTTGVLNVTKSGASNSNLTLSGVLNTYTGTTTISAGTLTATAPASLPTNGNISIGTATLALGASFSGAKTLGTLQLTGTTSNLNVGSAGAFDLFFANSSGSGVAWTIGSTFNVLNWTPSSSKNIFFSALGLTTTPTTGQLDNFNFDNYGIGSKFDASTANKVIPKFLYITKQSGLFSDVNTWQNLDKPNTIAGNESIYIRTADALTQDVNNYPLLSINVGGTYNIGANTINITGSPSLGFITNT
;
A
#
# COMPACT_ATOMS: atom_id res chain seq x y z
N MET A 1 -42.96 -50.48 0.16
CA MET A 1 -42.76 -51.93 0.44
C MET A 1 -43.19 -52.35 1.85
N LYS A 2 -42.91 -51.59 2.93
CA LYS A 2 -43.34 -51.94 4.31
C LYS A 2 -44.85 -51.81 4.63
N PHE A 3 -45.62 -51.15 3.76
CA PHE A 3 -47.09 -51.06 3.90
C PHE A 3 -47.81 -52.30 3.37
N PHE A 4 -47.22 -53.03 2.41
CA PHE A 4 -47.83 -54.18 1.75
C PHE A 4 -47.68 -55.49 2.53
N THR A 5 -46.64 -55.62 3.36
CA THR A 5 -46.41 -56.84 4.16
C THR A 5 -47.44 -56.98 5.30
N ARG A 6 -48.04 -55.87 5.77
CA ARG A 6 -49.01 -55.87 6.88
C ARG A 6 -50.43 -56.28 6.48
N MET A 7 -50.72 -56.38 5.18
CA MET A 7 -52.04 -56.82 4.69
C MET A 7 -52.09 -58.32 4.37
N PHE A 8 -50.94 -58.99 4.32
CA PHE A 8 -50.81 -60.40 3.95
C PHE A 8 -50.99 -61.37 5.14
N LEU A 9 -50.94 -60.86 6.38
CA LEU A 9 -51.15 -61.63 7.61
C LEU A 9 -52.49 -61.17 8.22
N GLY A 10 -53.56 -61.84 7.84
CA GLY A 10 -54.90 -61.55 8.34
C GLY A 10 -55.06 -61.95 9.80
N GLU A 11 -55.01 -60.97 10.70
CA GLU A 11 -55.58 -61.03 12.04
C GLU A 11 -56.21 -59.66 12.33
N GLU A 12 -57.27 -59.64 13.15
CA GLU A 12 -58.13 -58.48 13.51
C GLU A 12 -59.32 -58.20 12.57
N PHE A 13 -60.29 -59.11 12.50
CA PHE A 13 -61.72 -58.76 12.40
C PHE A 13 -62.60 -59.95 12.84
N ALA A 14 -62.48 -60.34 14.11
CA ALA A 14 -63.31 -61.38 14.69
C ALA A 14 -63.84 -60.97 16.07
N LYS A 15 -64.56 -59.85 16.15
CA LYS A 15 -65.35 -59.49 17.35
C LYS A 15 -66.62 -58.72 16.95
N PHE A 16 -67.71 -59.43 16.65
CA PHE A 16 -69.08 -59.07 17.06
C PHE A 16 -70.08 -60.22 16.75
N TYR A 17 -70.50 -60.92 17.82
CA TYR A 17 -71.76 -61.65 18.09
C TYR A 17 -72.46 -62.57 17.03
N LEU A 18 -72.25 -63.90 17.20
CA LEU A 18 -73.16 -65.10 17.31
C LEU A 18 -74.40 -65.30 16.38
N PRO A 19 -74.99 -66.53 16.25
CA PRO A 19 -74.46 -67.85 15.88
C PRO A 19 -75.32 -68.57 14.79
N LYS A 20 -74.82 -69.68 14.23
CA LYS A 20 -75.54 -70.69 13.41
C LYS A 20 -76.13 -70.24 12.05
N VAL A 21 -75.34 -70.30 10.97
CA VAL A 21 -75.83 -70.74 9.65
C VAL A 21 -74.72 -71.48 8.90
N LYS A 22 -74.75 -72.83 8.89
CA LYS A 22 -73.80 -73.71 8.16
C LYS A 22 -73.87 -73.57 6.62
N TRP A 23 -74.74 -72.71 6.09
CA TRP A 23 -74.91 -72.47 4.65
C TRP A 23 -74.09 -71.29 4.10
N MET A 24 -73.49 -70.45 4.97
CA MET A 24 -72.67 -69.32 4.53
C MET A 24 -71.24 -69.70 4.13
N SER A 25 -70.68 -70.82 4.59
CA SER A 25 -69.31 -71.23 4.23
C SER A 25 -69.16 -71.65 2.76
N VAL A 26 -70.22 -72.20 2.17
CA VAL A 26 -70.22 -72.63 0.76
C VAL A 26 -70.37 -71.44 -0.19
N LEU A 27 -71.20 -70.44 0.14
CA LEU A 27 -71.25 -69.18 -0.60
C LEU A 27 -69.97 -68.34 -0.43
N TYR A 28 -69.33 -68.37 0.75
CA TYR A 28 -68.08 -67.65 1.02
C TYR A 28 -66.88 -68.26 0.27
N HIS A 29 -66.83 -69.59 0.10
CA HIS A 29 -65.81 -70.25 -0.70
C HIS A 29 -66.03 -70.13 -2.21
N LEU A 30 -67.29 -70.11 -2.68
CA LEU A 30 -67.59 -69.85 -4.09
C LEU A 30 -67.32 -68.37 -4.45
N SER A 31 -67.66 -67.43 -3.57
CA SER A 31 -67.40 -66.00 -3.77
C SER A 31 -65.92 -65.66 -3.68
N MET A 32 -65.14 -66.22 -2.75
CA MET A 32 -63.69 -65.98 -2.66
C MET A 32 -62.90 -66.54 -3.85
N ASN A 33 -63.33 -67.65 -4.46
CA ASN A 33 -62.66 -68.17 -5.66
C ASN A 33 -62.97 -67.33 -6.90
N ILE A 34 -64.18 -66.79 -7.02
CA ILE A 34 -64.54 -65.83 -8.07
C ILE A 34 -63.84 -64.49 -7.82
N PHE A 35 -63.76 -64.02 -6.57
CA PHE A 35 -63.03 -62.80 -6.21
C PHE A 35 -61.52 -62.96 -6.42
N ARG A 36 -60.92 -64.11 -6.10
CA ARG A 36 -59.49 -64.39 -6.35
C ARG A 36 -59.18 -64.51 -7.85
N ARG A 37 -60.05 -65.11 -8.66
CA ARG A 37 -59.88 -65.16 -10.11
C ARG A 37 -60.10 -63.80 -10.77
N ALA A 38 -61.08 -63.02 -10.29
CA ALA A 38 -61.29 -61.65 -10.71
C ALA A 38 -60.14 -60.73 -10.29
N TYR A 39 -59.58 -60.88 -9.08
CA TYR A 39 -58.39 -60.15 -8.64
C TYR A 39 -57.12 -60.59 -9.38
N LEU A 40 -56.97 -61.87 -9.73
CA LEU A 40 -55.84 -62.36 -10.52
C LEU A 40 -55.93 -61.86 -11.97
N PHE A 41 -57.12 -61.82 -12.57
CA PHE A 41 -57.35 -61.20 -13.88
C PHE A 41 -57.22 -59.67 -13.83
N PHE A 42 -57.64 -59.02 -12.74
CA PHE A 42 -57.45 -57.58 -12.52
C PHE A 42 -55.98 -57.24 -12.27
N PHE A 43 -55.23 -58.08 -11.55
CA PHE A 43 -53.77 -57.94 -11.39
C PHE A 43 -53.03 -58.24 -12.69
N LEU A 44 -53.38 -59.29 -13.45
CA LEU A 44 -52.80 -59.54 -14.78
C LEU A 44 -53.16 -58.43 -15.77
N SER A 45 -54.35 -57.82 -15.67
CA SER A 45 -54.72 -56.70 -16.53
C SER A 45 -53.98 -55.42 -16.16
N ILE A 46 -53.78 -55.14 -14.85
CA ILE A 46 -52.98 -53.99 -14.39
C ILE A 46 -51.49 -54.18 -14.74
N PHE A 47 -50.97 -55.42 -14.69
CA PHE A 47 -49.61 -55.70 -15.18
C PHE A 47 -49.48 -55.70 -16.70
N SER A 48 -50.54 -56.02 -17.45
CA SER A 48 -50.55 -55.89 -18.93
C SER A 48 -50.65 -54.44 -19.42
N SER A 49 -51.01 -53.50 -18.54
CA SER A 49 -51.10 -52.06 -18.83
C SER A 49 -50.03 -51.21 -18.14
N LEU A 50 -49.16 -51.81 -17.32
CA LEU A 50 -47.89 -51.19 -16.94
C LEU A 50 -46.92 -51.40 -18.09
N TRP A 51 -47.00 -50.54 -19.10
CA TRP A 51 -45.87 -50.31 -19.98
C TRP A 51 -44.75 -49.69 -19.12
N LEU A 52 -43.96 -50.54 -18.44
CA LEU A 52 -42.55 -50.24 -18.34
C LEU A 52 -42.06 -50.25 -19.79
N THR A 53 -42.03 -49.09 -20.44
CA THR A 53 -41.22 -48.94 -21.65
C THR A 53 -39.78 -49.05 -21.20
N ALA A 54 -39.28 -50.28 -21.05
CA ALA A 54 -37.87 -50.53 -20.91
C ALA A 54 -37.20 -49.91 -22.14
N GLN A 55 -36.23 -49.05 -21.91
CA GLN A 55 -35.52 -48.40 -23.00
C GLN A 55 -34.79 -49.47 -23.81
N THR A 56 -35.01 -49.48 -25.12
CA THR A 56 -34.41 -50.49 -26.00
C THR A 56 -32.89 -50.37 -25.95
N ASN A 57 -32.18 -51.49 -25.84
CA ASN A 57 -30.73 -51.56 -25.89
C ASN A 57 -30.31 -52.15 -27.25
N PHE A 58 -29.33 -51.50 -27.88
CA PHE A 58 -28.69 -51.96 -29.10
C PHE A 58 -27.21 -52.24 -28.81
N ASP A 59 -26.85 -53.52 -28.84
CA ASP A 59 -25.48 -53.99 -28.61
C ASP A 59 -24.71 -54.05 -29.92
N TRP A 60 -23.50 -53.49 -29.93
CA TRP A 60 -22.55 -53.63 -31.03
C TRP A 60 -21.96 -55.05 -31.03
N ARG A 61 -22.18 -55.78 -32.13
CA ARG A 61 -21.87 -57.20 -32.22
C ARG A 61 -20.39 -57.50 -32.39
N ASN A 62 -19.89 -58.45 -31.60
CA ASN A 62 -18.53 -58.97 -31.72
C ASN A 62 -18.39 -60.07 -32.76
N ASP A 63 -19.42 -60.89 -32.88
CA ASP A 63 -19.43 -62.13 -33.64
C ASP A 63 -19.50 -61.90 -35.16
N GLN A 64 -19.93 -60.71 -35.59
CA GLN A 64 -20.04 -60.34 -37.00
C GLN A 64 -18.76 -59.70 -37.57
N ASN A 65 -17.68 -59.61 -36.77
CA ASN A 65 -16.41 -58.99 -37.13
C ASN A 65 -16.58 -57.68 -37.94
N PRO A 66 -17.13 -56.62 -37.34
CA PRO A 66 -17.52 -55.39 -38.02
C PRO A 66 -16.30 -54.52 -38.38
N ILE A 67 -15.48 -54.99 -39.32
CA ILE A 67 -14.20 -54.37 -39.72
C ILE A 67 -14.40 -52.95 -40.28
N SER A 68 -15.51 -52.67 -40.98
CA SER A 68 -15.76 -51.33 -41.53
C SER A 68 -16.10 -50.28 -40.47
N GLY A 69 -16.57 -50.70 -39.28
CA GLY A 69 -16.95 -49.80 -38.19
C GLY A 69 -18.11 -48.86 -38.48
N GLN A 70 -18.84 -49.06 -39.59
CA GLN A 70 -19.95 -48.21 -40.01
C GLN A 70 -21.21 -48.50 -39.21
N TRP A 71 -21.85 -47.46 -38.66
CA TRP A 71 -23.03 -47.63 -37.82
C TRP A 71 -24.30 -47.90 -38.63
N ASN A 72 -24.35 -47.55 -39.92
CA ASN A 72 -25.48 -47.79 -40.82
C ASN A 72 -25.61 -49.24 -41.34
N VAL A 73 -24.78 -50.16 -40.86
CA VAL A 73 -24.86 -51.60 -41.18
C VAL A 73 -25.71 -52.31 -40.13
N SER A 74 -26.94 -52.70 -40.49
CA SER A 74 -27.92 -53.27 -39.54
C SER A 74 -27.46 -54.56 -38.86
N THR A 75 -26.63 -55.36 -39.53
CA THR A 75 -26.10 -56.61 -38.99
C THR A 75 -25.07 -56.41 -37.88
N TYR A 76 -24.54 -55.20 -37.69
CA TYR A 76 -23.58 -54.89 -36.63
C TYR A 76 -24.25 -54.51 -35.31
N TRP A 77 -25.55 -54.25 -35.33
CA TRP A 77 -26.33 -53.93 -34.14
C TRP A 77 -27.27 -55.08 -33.79
N TRP A 78 -27.50 -55.29 -32.49
CA TRP A 78 -28.39 -56.32 -31.99
C TRP A 78 -29.29 -55.79 -30.88
N ASN A 79 -30.60 -55.97 -31.05
CA ASN A 79 -31.61 -55.71 -30.01
C ASN A 79 -32.53 -56.94 -29.78
N GLY A 80 -32.08 -58.13 -30.22
CA GLY A 80 -32.94 -59.29 -30.46
C GLY A 80 -33.22 -59.53 -31.94
N THR A 81 -33.01 -58.52 -32.79
CA THR A 81 -33.06 -58.59 -34.26
C THR A 81 -31.97 -57.71 -34.89
N ALA A 82 -31.62 -57.96 -36.16
CA ALA A 82 -30.62 -57.19 -36.91
C ALA A 82 -31.25 -55.95 -37.58
N THR A 83 -31.54 -54.92 -36.78
CA THR A 83 -32.11 -53.64 -37.24
C THR A 83 -31.21 -52.47 -36.87
N LEU A 84 -31.36 -51.34 -37.56
CA LEU A 84 -30.63 -50.12 -37.21
C LEU A 84 -31.23 -49.44 -35.98
N PRO A 85 -30.41 -48.82 -35.11
CA PRO A 85 -30.89 -47.88 -34.12
C PRO A 85 -31.59 -46.68 -34.79
N ASN A 86 -32.70 -46.22 -34.23
CA ASN A 86 -33.56 -45.20 -34.85
C ASN A 86 -33.81 -43.97 -33.96
N GLY A 87 -33.24 -43.92 -32.77
CA GLY A 87 -33.21 -42.77 -31.87
C GLY A 87 -33.90 -43.02 -30.54
N GLY A 88 -33.31 -42.50 -29.46
CA GLY A 88 -33.82 -42.64 -28.09
C GLY A 88 -33.45 -43.96 -27.38
N GLU A 89 -32.65 -44.81 -28.00
CA GLU A 89 -32.16 -46.07 -27.43
C GLU A 89 -30.84 -45.91 -26.68
N ILE A 90 -30.44 -46.97 -25.98
CA ILE A 90 -29.09 -47.15 -25.43
C ILE A 90 -28.24 -47.87 -26.48
N LEU A 91 -27.11 -47.29 -26.85
CA LEU A 91 -26.12 -47.92 -27.73
C LEU A 91 -24.97 -48.48 -26.87
N SER A 92 -24.86 -49.81 -26.78
CA SER A 92 -23.84 -50.50 -25.98
C SER A 92 -22.67 -50.98 -26.85
N LEU A 93 -21.44 -50.64 -26.44
CA LEU A 93 -20.21 -50.87 -27.19
C LEU A 93 -19.23 -51.77 -26.39
N ASP A 94 -19.75 -52.86 -25.82
CA ASP A 94 -19.07 -53.69 -24.80
C ASP A 94 -18.00 -54.64 -25.37
N GLY A 95 -18.00 -54.77 -26.69
CA GLY A 95 -17.09 -55.61 -27.44
C GLY A 95 -15.69 -55.05 -27.64
N ASN A 96 -14.86 -55.82 -28.36
CA ASN A 96 -13.44 -55.49 -28.63
C ASN A 96 -13.07 -55.37 -30.13
N VAL A 97 -14.04 -55.51 -31.04
CA VAL A 97 -13.85 -55.39 -32.49
C VAL A 97 -14.46 -54.10 -33.05
N GLY A 98 -13.87 -53.53 -34.11
CA GLY A 98 -14.29 -52.26 -34.71
C GLY A 98 -13.77 -51.04 -33.94
N THR A 99 -12.45 -50.94 -33.75
CA THR A 99 -11.80 -49.88 -32.94
C THR A 99 -11.82 -48.50 -33.60
N THR A 100 -12.02 -48.42 -34.91
CA THR A 100 -12.32 -47.18 -35.63
C THR A 100 -13.71 -47.31 -36.20
N MET A 101 -14.58 -46.36 -35.87
CA MET A 101 -15.99 -46.36 -36.27
C MET A 101 -16.36 -45.06 -36.96
N THR A 102 -17.43 -45.13 -37.75
CA THR A 102 -18.09 -43.95 -38.34
C THR A 102 -19.57 -43.99 -37.97
N ASN A 103 -20.02 -42.98 -37.23
CA ASN A 103 -21.43 -42.75 -36.93
C ASN A 103 -22.10 -42.08 -38.14
N ASP A 104 -22.71 -42.91 -38.97
CA ASP A 104 -23.44 -42.57 -40.19
C ASP A 104 -24.91 -43.02 -40.14
N LEU A 105 -25.46 -43.21 -38.93
CA LEU A 105 -26.89 -43.43 -38.73
C LEU A 105 -27.69 -42.22 -39.24
N SER A 106 -28.79 -42.49 -39.94
CA SER A 106 -29.71 -41.46 -40.47
C SER A 106 -30.43 -40.71 -39.35
N SER A 107 -30.81 -41.42 -38.29
CA SER A 107 -31.31 -40.80 -37.05
C SER A 107 -30.14 -40.25 -36.25
N ASN A 108 -30.21 -39.00 -35.83
CA ASN A 108 -29.20 -38.32 -35.04
C ASN A 108 -29.66 -38.02 -33.59
N ASN A 109 -30.85 -38.47 -33.21
CA ASN A 109 -31.33 -38.39 -31.84
C ASN A 109 -30.73 -39.53 -31.02
N ARG A 110 -30.24 -39.22 -29.83
CA ARG A 110 -29.58 -40.17 -28.92
C ARG A 110 -30.14 -40.02 -27.52
N TYR A 111 -30.16 -41.13 -26.79
CA TYR A 111 -30.33 -41.09 -25.35
C TYR A 111 -29.02 -41.40 -24.65
N ARG A 112 -28.40 -42.54 -25.01
CA ARG A 112 -27.18 -42.99 -24.34
C ARG A 112 -26.24 -43.73 -25.27
N ILE A 113 -24.95 -43.49 -25.08
CA ILE A 113 -23.86 -44.33 -25.60
C ILE A 113 -23.09 -44.84 -24.40
N GLN A 114 -22.84 -46.14 -24.31
CA GLN A 114 -22.10 -46.73 -23.20
C GLN A 114 -21.04 -47.72 -23.66
N PHE A 115 -19.89 -47.68 -23.00
CA PHE A 115 -18.82 -48.67 -23.10
C PHE A 115 -18.81 -49.45 -21.80
N GLY A 116 -19.20 -50.72 -21.84
CA GLY A 116 -19.25 -51.60 -20.69
C GLY A 116 -17.88 -52.03 -20.21
N SER A 117 -17.86 -52.64 -19.02
CA SER A 117 -16.64 -53.04 -18.32
C SER A 117 -15.81 -54.10 -19.05
N THR A 118 -16.38 -54.81 -20.02
CA THR A 118 -15.69 -55.81 -20.84
C THR A 118 -14.98 -55.21 -22.06
N SER A 119 -15.17 -53.91 -22.35
CA SER A 119 -14.50 -53.25 -23.47
C SER A 119 -13.03 -52.97 -23.10
N ALA A 120 -12.13 -53.76 -23.67
CA ALA A 120 -10.68 -53.67 -23.48
C ALA A 120 -9.96 -53.02 -24.66
N ALA A 121 -10.64 -52.79 -25.79
CA ALA A 121 -10.07 -52.14 -26.96
C ALA A 121 -10.49 -50.67 -27.03
N SER A 122 -9.52 -49.75 -27.19
CA SER A 122 -9.81 -48.33 -27.42
C SER A 122 -10.63 -48.15 -28.70
N ARG A 123 -11.57 -47.21 -28.67
CA ARG A 123 -12.48 -46.93 -29.79
C ARG A 123 -12.43 -45.46 -30.16
N THR A 124 -12.38 -45.16 -31.45
CA THR A 124 -12.54 -43.82 -32.01
C THR A 124 -13.77 -43.81 -32.90
N ILE A 125 -14.79 -43.03 -32.53
CA ILE A 125 -16.03 -42.92 -33.28
C ILE A 125 -16.07 -41.57 -33.98
N ASN A 126 -15.91 -41.58 -35.30
CA ASN A 126 -15.93 -40.38 -36.14
C ASN A 126 -17.34 -40.07 -36.64
N GLY A 127 -17.59 -38.83 -37.05
CA GLY A 127 -18.81 -38.44 -37.75
C GLY A 127 -18.87 -36.93 -37.95
N SER A 128 -19.59 -36.48 -38.98
CA SER A 128 -19.77 -35.04 -39.27
C SER A 128 -21.13 -34.51 -38.84
N THR A 129 -22.13 -35.38 -38.70
CA THR A 129 -23.51 -34.99 -38.37
C THR A 129 -23.68 -34.74 -36.87
N PRO A 130 -24.28 -33.61 -36.46
CA PRO A 130 -24.58 -33.36 -35.05
C PRO A 130 -25.53 -34.40 -34.46
N ASN A 131 -25.11 -35.03 -33.36
CA ASN A 131 -25.92 -35.98 -32.60
C ASN A 131 -26.54 -35.28 -31.40
N THR A 132 -27.87 -35.26 -31.34
CA THR A 132 -28.61 -34.56 -30.28
C THR A 132 -29.04 -35.53 -29.19
N PHE A 133 -28.65 -35.25 -27.95
CA PHE A 133 -28.95 -36.08 -26.79
C PHE A 133 -30.16 -35.54 -26.02
N TYR A 134 -31.21 -36.35 -25.86
CA TYR A 134 -32.45 -35.95 -25.19
C TYR A 134 -32.74 -36.82 -23.97
N ASP A 135 -33.43 -36.26 -22.97
CA ASP A 135 -34.10 -37.04 -21.91
C ASP A 135 -35.38 -37.66 -22.49
N PHE A 136 -35.51 -38.98 -22.36
CA PHE A 136 -36.62 -39.77 -22.91
C PHE A 136 -37.54 -40.39 -21.85
N SER A 137 -37.31 -40.18 -20.53
CA SER A 137 -38.15 -40.79 -19.48
C SER A 137 -37.71 -40.42 -18.04
N SER A 138 -37.37 -39.16 -17.78
CA SER A 138 -36.86 -38.73 -16.46
C SER A 138 -35.49 -39.30 -16.09
N ASN A 139 -34.69 -39.65 -17.11
CA ASN A 139 -33.33 -40.14 -16.93
C ASN A 139 -32.37 -39.28 -17.75
N ILE A 140 -31.22 -38.97 -17.16
CA ILE A 140 -30.26 -38.05 -17.76
C ILE A 140 -29.59 -38.72 -18.99
N PRO A 141 -29.61 -38.08 -20.17
CA PRO A 141 -28.86 -38.58 -21.32
C PRO A 141 -27.37 -38.52 -21.05
N ALA A 142 -26.64 -39.54 -21.53
CA ALA A 142 -25.24 -39.72 -21.14
C ALA A 142 -24.37 -40.41 -22.19
N ILE A 143 -23.07 -40.10 -22.16
CA ILE A 143 -22.02 -40.91 -22.77
C ILE A 143 -21.16 -41.46 -21.64
N ILE A 144 -21.08 -42.79 -21.51
CA ILE A 144 -20.55 -43.45 -20.30
C ILE A 144 -19.40 -44.40 -20.65
N ASN A 145 -18.27 -44.29 -19.97
CA ASN A 145 -17.15 -45.21 -20.02
C ASN A 145 -17.02 -45.99 -18.70
N ASN A 146 -17.54 -47.20 -18.66
CA ASN A 146 -17.34 -48.16 -17.58
C ASN A 146 -16.15 -49.09 -17.85
N SER A 147 -15.44 -48.89 -18.96
CA SER A 147 -14.30 -49.69 -19.41
C SER A 147 -12.99 -49.17 -18.80
N GLY A 148 -11.92 -49.97 -18.83
CA GLY A 148 -10.60 -49.56 -18.33
C GLY A 148 -9.75 -48.74 -19.32
N VAL A 149 -10.23 -48.52 -20.54
CA VAL A 149 -9.44 -47.90 -21.62
C VAL A 149 -9.96 -46.53 -22.02
N THR A 150 -9.13 -45.75 -22.72
CA THR A 150 -9.52 -44.46 -23.27
C THR A 150 -10.35 -44.64 -24.53
N HIS A 151 -11.50 -43.98 -24.64
CA HIS A 151 -12.28 -43.90 -25.88
C HIS A 151 -12.39 -42.46 -26.40
N THR A 152 -12.53 -42.31 -27.71
CA THR A 152 -12.63 -41.04 -28.41
C THR A 152 -13.98 -40.91 -29.11
N ILE A 153 -14.73 -39.85 -28.78
CA ILE A 153 -15.96 -39.44 -29.49
C ILE A 153 -15.62 -38.24 -30.36
N ASN A 154 -15.69 -38.41 -31.68
CA ASN A 154 -15.27 -37.42 -32.67
C ASN A 154 -16.38 -37.12 -33.69
N PHE A 155 -17.57 -36.79 -33.18
CA PHE A 155 -18.67 -36.20 -33.93
C PHE A 155 -19.28 -35.03 -33.13
N PRO A 156 -19.90 -34.03 -33.78
CA PRO A 156 -20.52 -32.93 -33.05
C PRO A 156 -21.67 -33.41 -32.15
N ILE A 157 -21.75 -32.89 -30.93
CA ILE A 157 -22.76 -33.25 -29.93
C ILE A 157 -23.64 -32.04 -29.65
N LEU A 158 -24.95 -32.23 -29.56
CA LEU A 158 -25.89 -31.22 -29.11
C LEU A 158 -26.60 -31.70 -27.83
N ASN A 159 -26.56 -30.89 -26.78
CA ASN A 159 -27.39 -31.09 -25.59
C ASN A 159 -28.84 -30.67 -25.93
N GLY A 160 -29.72 -31.66 -26.01
CA GLY A 160 -31.08 -31.51 -26.51
C GLY A 160 -32.06 -30.94 -25.49
N ASN A 161 -33.16 -30.38 -25.99
CA ASN A 161 -34.31 -29.97 -25.17
C ASN A 161 -35.01 -31.18 -24.58
N ASP A 162 -35.05 -31.29 -23.26
CA ASP A 162 -35.85 -32.30 -22.57
C ASP A 162 -37.31 -32.27 -23.06
N LYS A 163 -37.84 -33.41 -23.50
CA LYS A 163 -39.25 -33.54 -23.93
C LYS A 163 -40.21 -33.43 -22.73
N THR A 164 -39.68 -33.55 -21.52
CA THR A 164 -40.36 -33.55 -20.21
C THR A 164 -39.89 -32.44 -19.23
N ALA A 165 -38.92 -31.61 -19.62
CA ALA A 165 -38.41 -30.41 -18.93
C ALA A 165 -37.75 -30.57 -17.52
N ILE A 166 -37.43 -31.78 -17.07
CA ILE A 166 -36.98 -32.07 -15.70
C ILE A 166 -35.45 -32.12 -15.50
N SER A 167 -34.65 -32.40 -16.53
CA SER A 167 -33.20 -32.57 -16.35
C SER A 167 -32.34 -31.50 -17.03
N ASN A 168 -32.68 -31.03 -18.24
CA ASN A 168 -31.87 -30.07 -19.05
C ASN A 168 -30.34 -30.34 -18.97
N ARG A 169 -29.93 -31.61 -18.90
CA ARG A 169 -28.59 -32.07 -18.49
C ARG A 169 -28.09 -33.14 -19.45
N LEU A 170 -26.82 -33.06 -19.86
CA LEU A 170 -26.10 -34.11 -20.58
C LEU A 170 -24.86 -34.49 -19.78
N GLU A 171 -24.66 -35.80 -19.55
CA GLU A 171 -23.51 -36.32 -18.82
C GLU A 171 -22.46 -36.94 -19.75
N ILE A 172 -21.20 -36.59 -19.51
CA ILE A 172 -20.04 -37.30 -20.03
C ILE A 172 -19.37 -37.96 -18.81
N ASN A 173 -19.49 -39.28 -18.71
CA ASN A 173 -19.11 -40.01 -17.51
C ASN A 173 -17.94 -40.97 -17.77
N ALA A 174 -16.76 -40.60 -17.27
CA ALA A 174 -15.55 -41.42 -17.29
C ALA A 174 -15.41 -42.21 -15.97
N ASN A 175 -16.27 -43.21 -15.74
CA ASN A 175 -16.29 -43.96 -14.48
C ASN A 175 -14.97 -44.69 -14.22
N ASN A 176 -14.47 -45.44 -15.22
CA ASN A 176 -13.30 -46.32 -15.07
C ASN A 176 -12.17 -46.00 -16.05
N GLY A 177 -12.49 -45.47 -17.24
CA GLY A 177 -11.53 -45.20 -18.32
C GLY A 177 -11.68 -43.77 -18.82
N ASN A 178 -10.64 -43.25 -19.47
CA ASN A 178 -10.65 -41.86 -19.91
C ASN A 178 -11.60 -41.64 -21.10
N PHE A 179 -12.02 -40.40 -21.31
CA PHE A 179 -12.70 -39.96 -22.53
C PHE A 179 -11.95 -38.83 -23.22
N ILE A 180 -11.96 -38.86 -24.55
CA ILE A 180 -11.57 -37.73 -25.40
C ILE A 180 -12.79 -37.34 -26.24
N ILE A 181 -13.29 -36.13 -26.05
CA ILE A 181 -14.31 -35.54 -26.92
C ILE A 181 -13.59 -34.65 -27.94
N GLY A 182 -13.43 -35.19 -29.15
CA GLY A 182 -12.65 -34.58 -30.23
C GLY A 182 -13.35 -33.40 -30.93
N ASN A 183 -14.68 -33.33 -30.84
CA ASN A 183 -15.49 -32.38 -31.61
C ASN A 183 -16.34 -31.48 -30.69
N THR A 184 -17.06 -30.55 -31.30
CA THR A 184 -17.85 -29.53 -30.61
C THR A 184 -18.99 -30.10 -29.78
N ILE A 185 -19.30 -29.42 -28.67
CA ILE A 185 -20.53 -29.59 -27.91
C ILE A 185 -21.31 -28.27 -27.94
N GLY A 186 -22.55 -28.33 -28.42
CA GLY A 186 -23.48 -27.22 -28.45
C GLY A 186 -24.79 -27.54 -27.73
N VAL A 187 -25.77 -26.65 -27.90
CA VAL A 187 -27.16 -26.85 -27.47
C VAL A 187 -28.05 -26.95 -28.70
N SER A 188 -29.11 -27.75 -28.62
CA SER A 188 -30.25 -27.61 -29.54
C SER A 188 -31.35 -26.79 -28.84
N GLY A 189 -32.02 -25.88 -29.57
CA GLY A 189 -33.12 -25.08 -29.04
C GLY A 189 -32.71 -23.90 -28.14
N THR A 190 -33.69 -23.36 -27.39
CA THR A 190 -33.55 -22.17 -26.54
C THR A 190 -33.46 -22.51 -25.04
N GLY A 191 -32.74 -21.70 -24.27
CA GLY A 191 -32.63 -21.79 -22.81
C GLY A 191 -31.33 -22.46 -22.33
N ASN A 192 -31.03 -22.26 -21.04
CA ASN A 192 -29.79 -22.78 -20.44
C ASN A 192 -29.85 -24.31 -20.25
N ARG A 193 -28.75 -24.99 -20.56
CA ARG A 193 -28.56 -26.43 -20.36
C ARG A 193 -27.32 -26.72 -19.51
N ASN A 194 -27.26 -27.87 -18.88
CA ASN A 194 -26.10 -28.31 -18.09
C ASN A 194 -25.32 -29.37 -18.87
N LEU A 195 -24.04 -29.12 -19.11
CA LEU A 195 -23.09 -30.17 -19.51
C LEU A 195 -22.31 -30.61 -18.29
N VAL A 196 -22.30 -31.90 -18.00
CA VAL A 196 -21.68 -32.45 -16.78
C VAL A 196 -20.57 -33.41 -17.14
N GLY A 197 -19.34 -33.08 -16.76
CA GLY A 197 -18.22 -34.00 -16.78
C GLY A 197 -18.07 -34.69 -15.42
N MET A 198 -18.06 -36.01 -15.39
CA MET A 198 -18.02 -36.79 -14.15
C MET A 198 -17.24 -38.10 -14.24
N GLY A 199 -17.11 -38.79 -13.11
CA GLY A 199 -16.42 -40.08 -13.00
C GLY A 199 -15.09 -40.01 -12.26
N GLY A 200 -14.43 -41.16 -12.10
CA GLY A 200 -13.14 -41.30 -11.43
C GLY A 200 -11.93 -41.05 -12.34
N SER A 201 -12.12 -41.21 -13.65
CA SER A 201 -11.09 -41.07 -14.68
C SER A 201 -11.17 -39.74 -15.42
N ASN A 202 -10.23 -39.49 -16.33
CA ASN A 202 -10.08 -38.17 -16.94
C ASN A 202 -10.95 -37.97 -18.19
N ILE A 203 -11.40 -36.74 -18.42
CA ILE A 203 -12.14 -36.33 -19.61
C ILE A 203 -11.38 -35.18 -20.29
N SER A 204 -11.06 -35.30 -21.57
CA SER A 204 -10.51 -34.20 -22.38
C SER A 204 -11.56 -33.70 -23.35
N PHE A 205 -11.95 -32.44 -23.25
CA PHE A 205 -12.76 -31.75 -24.26
C PHE A 205 -11.83 -30.98 -25.21
N ASN A 206 -11.61 -31.56 -26.38
CA ASN A 206 -10.73 -31.00 -27.40
C ASN A 206 -11.49 -30.10 -28.39
N GLY A 207 -12.79 -30.29 -28.54
CA GLY A 207 -13.67 -29.40 -29.30
C GLY A 207 -14.24 -28.26 -28.45
N ILE A 208 -14.77 -27.25 -29.13
CA ILE A 208 -15.38 -26.07 -28.50
C ILE A 208 -16.70 -26.45 -27.83
N ILE A 209 -16.86 -26.07 -26.57
CA ILE A 209 -18.14 -26.05 -25.85
C ILE A 209 -18.77 -24.66 -26.02
N SER A 210 -20.00 -24.59 -26.53
CA SER A 210 -20.61 -23.32 -26.97
C SER A 210 -22.11 -23.20 -26.67
N GLY A 211 -22.63 -21.97 -26.69
CA GLY A 211 -24.06 -21.71 -26.56
C GLY A 211 -24.53 -21.47 -25.12
N ALA A 212 -25.84 -21.57 -24.90
CA ALA A 212 -26.47 -21.33 -23.60
C ALA A 212 -26.27 -22.55 -22.67
N MET A 213 -25.03 -22.79 -22.22
CA MET A 213 -24.71 -23.90 -21.31
C MET A 213 -24.06 -23.41 -20.01
N ASN A 214 -24.45 -24.04 -18.91
CA ASN A 214 -23.63 -24.15 -17.72
C ASN A 214 -22.74 -25.40 -17.85
N PHE A 215 -21.54 -25.32 -17.30
CA PHE A 215 -20.66 -26.46 -17.16
C PHE A 215 -20.58 -26.90 -15.70
N VAL A 216 -20.69 -28.21 -15.44
CA VAL A 216 -20.56 -28.77 -14.10
C VAL A 216 -19.50 -29.87 -14.11
N LYS A 217 -18.50 -29.73 -13.24
CA LYS A 217 -17.48 -30.73 -12.99
C LYS A 217 -17.80 -31.50 -11.71
N GLU A 218 -18.20 -32.76 -11.86
CA GLU A 218 -18.45 -33.72 -10.79
C GLU A 218 -17.38 -34.84 -10.83
N GLY A 219 -17.37 -35.73 -9.83
CA GLY A 219 -16.41 -36.85 -9.74
C GLY A 219 -14.97 -36.44 -9.43
N SER A 220 -14.14 -37.41 -9.04
CA SER A 220 -12.76 -37.18 -8.59
C SER A 220 -11.74 -37.00 -9.73
N GLY A 221 -12.08 -37.39 -10.96
CA GLY A 221 -11.18 -37.30 -12.11
C GLY A 221 -10.84 -35.87 -12.53
N THR A 222 -9.90 -35.72 -13.47
CA THR A 222 -9.57 -34.43 -14.09
C THR A 222 -10.35 -34.23 -15.38
N THR A 223 -11.00 -33.08 -15.53
CA THR A 223 -11.52 -32.64 -16.82
C THR A 223 -10.63 -31.55 -17.39
N THR A 224 -10.20 -31.70 -18.64
CA THR A 224 -9.34 -30.76 -19.33
C THR A 224 -10.06 -30.11 -20.50
N PHE A 225 -10.02 -28.78 -20.58
CA PHE A 225 -10.42 -28.00 -21.75
C PHE A 225 -9.19 -27.61 -22.56
N THR A 226 -9.21 -27.91 -23.85
CA THR A 226 -8.09 -27.55 -24.75
C THR A 226 -8.45 -26.55 -25.85
N ALA A 227 -9.68 -26.04 -25.82
CA ALA A 227 -10.22 -25.15 -26.84
C ALA A 227 -10.69 -23.82 -26.24
N LEU A 228 -10.88 -22.83 -27.13
CA LEU A 228 -11.55 -21.57 -26.83
C LEU A 228 -13.05 -21.83 -26.65
N ASN A 229 -13.47 -22.12 -25.41
CA ASN A 229 -14.86 -22.38 -25.10
C ASN A 229 -15.65 -21.07 -25.04
N THR A 230 -16.88 -21.08 -25.55
CA THR A 230 -17.73 -19.89 -25.73
C THR A 230 -19.13 -20.06 -25.13
N TYR A 231 -19.32 -21.03 -24.23
CA TYR A 231 -20.57 -21.13 -23.47
C TYR A 231 -20.75 -19.92 -22.54
N ASN A 232 -22.00 -19.50 -22.33
CA ASN A 232 -22.33 -18.25 -21.62
C ASN A 232 -22.84 -18.44 -20.17
N GLY A 233 -23.01 -19.68 -19.71
CA GLY A 233 -23.48 -19.99 -18.36
C GLY A 233 -22.36 -20.08 -17.33
N THR A 234 -22.71 -20.52 -16.13
CA THR A 234 -21.76 -20.67 -15.01
C THR A 234 -20.93 -21.95 -15.12
N THR A 235 -19.74 -21.94 -14.53
CA THR A 235 -18.89 -23.11 -14.36
C THR A 235 -18.89 -23.52 -12.90
N SER A 236 -19.36 -24.71 -12.57
CA SER A 236 -19.37 -25.23 -11.19
C SER A 236 -18.40 -26.40 -11.06
N VAL A 237 -17.38 -26.25 -10.22
CA VAL A 237 -16.41 -27.30 -9.88
C VAL A 237 -16.79 -27.90 -8.54
N ILE A 238 -17.49 -29.04 -8.58
CA ILE A 238 -18.05 -29.71 -7.40
C ILE A 238 -17.05 -30.69 -6.80
N ALA A 239 -16.27 -31.39 -7.64
CA ALA A 239 -15.25 -32.34 -7.21
C ALA A 239 -14.13 -32.52 -8.25
N GLY A 240 -12.97 -33.00 -7.78
CA GLY A 240 -11.80 -33.24 -8.64
C GLY A 240 -11.22 -31.96 -9.21
N THR A 241 -10.66 -32.04 -10.42
CA THR A 241 -9.95 -30.92 -11.05
C THR A 241 -10.57 -30.53 -12.38
N LEU A 242 -10.82 -29.23 -12.58
CA LEU A 242 -11.08 -28.65 -13.89
C LEU A 242 -9.84 -27.90 -14.37
N SER A 243 -9.24 -28.34 -15.49
CA SER A 243 -7.96 -27.86 -15.99
C SER A 243 -8.05 -27.26 -17.39
N LEU A 244 -7.19 -26.29 -17.70
CA LEU A 244 -6.92 -25.86 -19.07
C LEU A 244 -5.69 -26.59 -19.63
N SER A 245 -5.58 -26.67 -20.96
CA SER A 245 -4.36 -27.12 -21.61
C SER A 245 -4.22 -26.49 -22.99
N GLY A 246 -3.06 -25.89 -23.28
CA GLY A 246 -2.82 -25.21 -24.56
C GLY A 246 -3.20 -23.73 -24.52
N SER A 247 -2.41 -22.92 -25.23
CA SER A 247 -2.60 -21.47 -25.30
C SER A 247 -3.96 -21.12 -25.91
N GLY A 248 -4.68 -20.18 -25.29
CA GLY A 248 -6.00 -19.73 -25.76
C GLY A 248 -7.19 -20.56 -25.28
N SER A 249 -6.96 -21.61 -24.47
CA SER A 249 -8.05 -22.32 -23.80
C SER A 249 -8.74 -21.42 -22.77
N THR A 250 -10.08 -21.50 -22.67
CA THR A 250 -10.88 -20.64 -21.78
C THR A 250 -11.92 -21.42 -20.98
N TYR A 251 -12.32 -20.84 -19.85
CA TYR A 251 -13.51 -21.24 -19.10
C TYR A 251 -14.75 -20.52 -19.62
N GLY A 252 -15.21 -20.91 -20.81
CA GLY A 252 -16.36 -20.29 -21.47
C GLY A 252 -16.11 -18.82 -21.83
N ASN A 253 -17.19 -18.08 -22.07
CA ASN A 253 -17.13 -16.65 -22.35
C ASN A 253 -17.02 -15.85 -21.04
N ASN A 254 -15.83 -15.89 -20.42
CA ASN A 254 -15.56 -15.30 -19.10
C ASN A 254 -16.55 -15.78 -18.03
N SER A 255 -16.71 -17.10 -17.88
CA SER A 255 -17.73 -17.64 -16.97
C SER A 255 -17.56 -17.18 -15.53
N ARG A 256 -18.66 -17.14 -14.77
CA ARG A 256 -18.61 -17.15 -13.30
C ARG A 256 -18.25 -18.56 -12.85
N ILE A 257 -17.24 -18.68 -11.99
CA ILE A 257 -16.75 -19.97 -11.51
C ILE A 257 -17.10 -20.17 -10.04
N ASN A 258 -17.77 -21.27 -9.74
CA ASN A 258 -18.09 -21.71 -8.40
C ASN A 258 -17.22 -22.92 -8.05
N ILE A 259 -16.44 -22.85 -6.98
CA ILE A 259 -15.57 -23.95 -6.54
C ILE A 259 -16.07 -24.45 -5.18
N SER A 260 -16.30 -25.76 -5.10
CA SER A 260 -16.69 -26.43 -3.86
C SER A 260 -15.47 -26.88 -3.05
N GLY A 261 -15.65 -27.15 -1.76
CA GLY A 261 -14.58 -27.66 -0.90
C GLY A 261 -13.97 -28.96 -1.43
N GLY A 262 -12.64 -29.04 -1.48
CA GLY A 262 -11.88 -30.17 -2.01
C GLY A 262 -11.73 -30.21 -3.54
N ALA A 263 -12.32 -29.24 -4.26
CA ALA A 263 -12.22 -29.16 -5.70
C ALA A 263 -11.14 -28.17 -6.16
N THR A 264 -10.60 -28.38 -7.36
CA THR A 264 -9.50 -27.57 -7.91
C THR A 264 -9.85 -26.98 -9.27
N LEU A 265 -9.65 -25.67 -9.41
CA LEU A 265 -9.55 -24.98 -10.69
C LEU A 265 -8.07 -24.83 -11.06
N ASN A 266 -7.62 -25.48 -12.14
CA ASN A 266 -6.22 -25.50 -12.54
C ASN A 266 -5.99 -24.80 -13.89
N LEU A 267 -5.36 -23.64 -13.88
CA LEU A 267 -4.98 -22.91 -15.10
C LEU A 267 -3.88 -23.61 -15.88
N ASN A 268 -3.06 -24.45 -15.22
CA ASN A 268 -2.04 -25.27 -15.85
C ASN A 268 -1.14 -24.46 -16.82
N ASN A 269 -0.60 -23.34 -16.34
CA ASN A 269 0.28 -22.43 -17.08
C ASN A 269 -0.42 -21.57 -18.15
N VAL A 270 -1.74 -21.64 -18.29
CA VAL A 270 -2.52 -20.85 -19.25
C VAL A 270 -3.11 -19.62 -18.55
N SER A 271 -2.82 -18.42 -19.07
CA SER A 271 -3.51 -17.21 -18.63
C SER A 271 -4.97 -17.20 -19.10
N ALA A 272 -5.90 -16.92 -18.18
CA ALA A 272 -7.33 -17.00 -18.45
C ALA A 272 -8.10 -15.87 -17.76
N SER A 273 -9.21 -15.47 -18.38
CA SER A 273 -10.14 -14.47 -17.84
C SER A 273 -11.46 -15.12 -17.43
N VAL A 274 -12.01 -14.64 -16.33
CA VAL A 274 -13.28 -15.11 -15.74
C VAL A 274 -14.05 -13.91 -15.18
N GLN A 275 -15.39 -14.02 -15.12
CA GLN A 275 -16.20 -12.94 -14.53
C GLN A 275 -16.01 -12.86 -13.02
N SER A 276 -16.06 -14.00 -12.33
CA SER A 276 -15.80 -14.13 -10.90
C SER A 276 -15.33 -15.54 -10.58
N VAL A 277 -14.65 -15.69 -9.44
CA VAL A 277 -14.43 -16.99 -8.81
C VAL A 277 -14.97 -16.89 -7.38
N GLU A 278 -15.84 -17.81 -7.02
CA GLU A 278 -16.61 -17.81 -5.77
C GLU A 278 -16.50 -19.20 -5.14
N GLU A 279 -16.49 -19.25 -3.80
CA GLU A 279 -16.71 -20.50 -3.09
C GLU A 279 -18.19 -20.68 -2.78
N THR A 280 -18.69 -21.91 -2.92
CA THR A 280 -20.11 -22.24 -2.68
C THR A 280 -20.43 -22.47 -1.19
N SER A 281 -19.42 -22.52 -0.32
CA SER A 281 -19.58 -22.83 1.11
C SER A 281 -18.86 -21.82 2.01
N SER A 282 -19.27 -21.74 3.28
CA SER A 282 -18.74 -20.78 4.25
C SER A 282 -17.40 -21.18 4.89
N GLY A 283 -16.71 -22.21 4.37
CA GLY A 283 -15.42 -22.69 4.89
C GLY A 283 -14.38 -22.84 3.79
N ASN A 284 -13.11 -22.59 4.14
CA ASN A 284 -11.94 -22.71 3.26
C ASN A 284 -11.84 -24.14 2.71
N GLY A 285 -11.82 -24.31 1.38
CA GLY A 285 -11.65 -25.64 0.80
C GLY A 285 -11.51 -25.71 -0.72
N GLY A 286 -11.86 -24.67 -1.48
CA GLY A 286 -11.61 -24.61 -2.91
C GLY A 286 -10.17 -24.15 -3.20
N VAL A 287 -9.57 -24.70 -4.25
CA VAL A 287 -8.20 -24.35 -4.65
C VAL A 287 -8.14 -23.85 -6.09
N VAL A 288 -7.37 -22.78 -6.30
CA VAL A 288 -6.95 -22.31 -7.62
C VAL A 288 -5.45 -22.52 -7.78
N THR A 289 -5.03 -23.27 -8.80
CA THR A 289 -3.61 -23.47 -9.14
C THR A 289 -3.29 -22.78 -10.46
N LEU A 290 -2.38 -21.80 -10.42
CA LEU A 290 -2.06 -20.94 -11.56
C LEU A 290 -1.05 -21.58 -12.54
N GLY A 291 -0.13 -22.41 -12.03
CA GLY A 291 1.11 -22.70 -12.76
C GLY A 291 1.86 -21.39 -13.00
N THR A 292 2.32 -21.14 -14.24
CA THR A 292 2.87 -19.85 -14.67
C THR A 292 1.82 -18.87 -15.24
N GLY A 293 0.54 -19.26 -15.31
CA GLY A 293 -0.52 -18.47 -15.94
C GLY A 293 -1.06 -17.35 -15.06
N THR A 294 -1.61 -16.29 -15.66
CA THR A 294 -2.28 -15.21 -14.92
C THR A 294 -3.79 -15.40 -14.91
N LEU A 295 -4.42 -15.40 -13.72
CA LEU A 295 -5.87 -15.34 -13.59
C LEU A 295 -6.34 -13.89 -13.61
N THR A 296 -7.19 -13.54 -14.57
CA THR A 296 -7.82 -12.21 -14.67
C THR A 296 -9.28 -12.28 -14.25
N VAL A 297 -9.65 -11.51 -13.23
CA VAL A 297 -11.01 -11.41 -12.71
C VAL A 297 -11.63 -10.09 -13.19
N LEU A 298 -12.60 -10.21 -14.09
CA LEU A 298 -13.22 -9.08 -14.81
C LEU A 298 -14.38 -8.42 -14.07
N GLY A 299 -14.95 -9.09 -13.06
CA GLY A 299 -16.07 -8.60 -12.27
C GLY A 299 -15.69 -8.10 -10.88
N GLY A 300 -16.67 -7.48 -10.23
CA GLY A 300 -16.75 -7.35 -8.77
C GLY A 300 -17.69 -8.40 -8.21
N PHE A 301 -17.47 -8.81 -6.97
CA PHE A 301 -18.24 -9.88 -6.34
C PHE A 301 -19.77 -9.74 -6.47
N VAL A 302 -20.42 -10.91 -6.50
CA VAL A 302 -21.81 -11.12 -6.06
C VAL A 302 -21.77 -12.06 -4.85
N GLY A 303 -21.09 -11.67 -3.76
CA GLY A 303 -20.91 -12.48 -2.55
C GLY A 303 -19.88 -11.86 -1.58
N THR A 304 -19.95 -12.14 -0.29
CA THR A 304 -19.21 -11.38 0.73
C THR A 304 -17.76 -11.82 0.98
N ARG A 305 -17.26 -12.93 0.39
CA ARG A 305 -15.95 -13.53 0.74
C ARG A 305 -15.30 -14.35 -0.41
N PHE A 306 -14.03 -14.08 -0.76
CA PHE A 306 -13.18 -14.95 -1.59
C PHE A 306 -12.34 -15.86 -0.69
N GLN A 307 -12.77 -17.09 -0.49
CA GLN A 307 -12.12 -18.01 0.46
C GLN A 307 -11.16 -19.01 -0.21
N ASN A 308 -11.11 -19.07 -1.55
CA ASN A 308 -10.23 -20.00 -2.25
C ASN A 308 -8.75 -19.72 -1.93
N SER A 309 -7.99 -20.80 -1.75
CA SER A 309 -6.53 -20.73 -1.70
C SER A 309 -5.97 -20.66 -3.12
N ILE A 310 -5.06 -19.71 -3.38
CA ILE A 310 -4.43 -19.51 -4.70
C ILE A 310 -2.94 -19.81 -4.60
N SER A 311 -2.41 -20.61 -5.53
CA SER A 311 -0.98 -20.99 -5.56
C SER A 311 -0.39 -21.02 -6.98
N GLY A 312 0.94 -20.99 -7.08
CA GLY A 312 1.70 -21.06 -8.34
C GLY A 312 2.61 -19.86 -8.58
N SER A 313 3.44 -19.91 -9.61
CA SER A 313 4.34 -18.79 -9.96
C SER A 313 3.67 -17.69 -10.80
N GLY A 314 2.48 -17.96 -11.30
CA GLY A 314 1.64 -17.04 -12.06
C GLY A 314 1.05 -15.89 -11.22
N GLY A 315 0.37 -14.97 -11.89
CA GLY A 315 -0.16 -13.73 -11.31
C GLY A 315 -1.68 -13.68 -11.15
N LEU A 316 -2.15 -12.64 -10.47
CA LEU A 316 -3.57 -12.31 -10.31
C LEU A 316 -3.83 -10.91 -10.85
N THR A 317 -4.86 -10.72 -11.67
CA THR A 317 -5.29 -9.39 -12.14
C THR A 317 -6.75 -9.14 -11.77
N LYS A 318 -7.01 -8.04 -11.06
CA LYS A 318 -8.36 -7.55 -10.73
C LYS A 318 -8.69 -6.32 -11.59
N GLN A 319 -9.65 -6.44 -12.50
CA GLN A 319 -9.95 -5.39 -13.50
C GLN A 319 -11.37 -4.80 -13.39
N GLY A 320 -12.36 -5.56 -12.91
CA GLY A 320 -13.76 -5.13 -12.82
C GLY A 320 -14.06 -4.11 -11.72
N THR A 321 -15.26 -3.53 -11.72
CA THR A 321 -15.79 -2.76 -10.58
C THR A 321 -15.93 -3.65 -9.32
N GLY A 322 -16.32 -3.09 -8.17
CA GLY A 322 -16.56 -3.84 -6.93
C GLY A 322 -15.33 -4.44 -6.25
N THR A 323 -15.54 -5.04 -5.07
CA THR A 323 -14.49 -5.54 -4.18
C THR A 323 -14.25 -7.04 -4.36
N MET A 324 -12.99 -7.47 -4.35
CA MET A 324 -12.53 -8.85 -4.22
C MET A 324 -11.77 -8.98 -2.89
N SER A 325 -12.32 -9.72 -1.92
CA SER A 325 -11.71 -9.86 -0.59
C SER A 325 -11.09 -11.25 -0.40
N LEU A 326 -9.75 -11.33 -0.31
CA LEU A 326 -9.00 -12.56 -0.13
C LEU A 326 -8.99 -13.01 1.35
N TYR A 327 -9.42 -14.24 1.59
CA TYR A 327 -9.45 -14.88 2.91
C TYR A 327 -8.80 -16.27 2.96
N GLY A 328 -8.59 -16.93 1.81
CA GLY A 328 -7.82 -18.20 1.74
C GLY A 328 -6.31 -17.96 1.70
N THR A 329 -5.49 -19.02 1.77
CA THR A 329 -4.02 -18.87 1.68
C THR A 329 -3.60 -18.39 0.28
N GLN A 330 -2.80 -17.32 0.20
CA GLN A 330 -2.36 -16.72 -1.05
C GLN A 330 -0.85 -16.95 -1.27
N SER A 331 -0.50 -18.16 -1.73
CA SER A 331 0.90 -18.60 -1.91
C SER A 331 1.45 -18.39 -3.32
N PHE A 332 0.73 -17.68 -4.18
CA PHE A 332 1.22 -17.36 -5.51
C PHE A 332 2.28 -16.25 -5.48
N THR A 333 3.25 -16.32 -6.39
CA THR A 333 4.42 -15.41 -6.38
C THR A 333 4.47 -14.43 -7.55
N GLY A 334 3.66 -14.64 -8.59
CA GLY A 334 3.61 -13.73 -9.73
C GLY A 334 3.00 -12.38 -9.37
N THR A 335 3.07 -11.43 -10.30
CA THR A 335 2.58 -10.06 -10.09
C THR A 335 1.08 -10.04 -9.77
N THR A 336 0.72 -9.27 -8.74
CA THR A 336 -0.66 -8.90 -8.43
C THR A 336 -0.98 -7.55 -9.08
N THR A 337 -1.88 -7.52 -10.06
CA THR A 337 -2.28 -6.30 -10.76
C THR A 337 -3.69 -5.88 -10.35
N ILE A 338 -3.85 -4.61 -9.98
CA ILE A 338 -5.14 -4.00 -9.67
C ILE A 338 -5.39 -2.88 -10.68
N SER A 339 -6.31 -3.13 -11.62
CA SER A 339 -6.69 -2.20 -12.70
C SER A 339 -8.08 -1.61 -12.52
N GLY A 340 -8.89 -2.14 -11.59
CA GLY A 340 -10.23 -1.61 -11.31
C GLY A 340 -10.89 -2.21 -10.07
N GLY A 341 -11.89 -1.50 -9.54
CA GLY A 341 -12.58 -1.87 -8.31
C GLY A 341 -11.64 -1.93 -7.11
N GLU A 342 -11.89 -2.82 -6.15
CA GLU A 342 -11.04 -3.02 -4.98
C GLU A 342 -10.55 -4.48 -4.91
N LEU A 343 -9.27 -4.67 -4.60
CA LEU A 343 -8.72 -5.91 -4.07
C LEU A 343 -8.41 -5.67 -2.60
N SER A 344 -9.05 -6.41 -1.70
CA SER A 344 -8.79 -6.35 -0.27
C SER A 344 -8.19 -7.67 0.19
N SER A 345 -7.10 -7.63 0.96
CA SER A 345 -6.55 -8.84 1.57
C SER A 345 -6.61 -8.73 3.10
N GLY A 346 -7.17 -9.75 3.74
CA GLY A 346 -7.11 -9.94 5.20
C GLY A 346 -6.15 -11.05 5.61
N VAL A 347 -5.32 -11.52 4.67
CA VAL A 347 -4.45 -12.69 4.83
C VAL A 347 -3.09 -12.45 4.17
N ALA A 348 -2.07 -13.18 4.62
CA ALA A 348 -0.73 -13.09 4.07
C ALA A 348 -0.69 -13.47 2.57
N MET A 349 0.09 -12.71 1.80
CA MET A 349 0.32 -12.89 0.37
C MET A 349 1.80 -13.18 0.12
N SER A 350 2.12 -14.12 -0.77
CA SER A 350 3.51 -14.45 -1.11
C SER A 350 4.09 -13.66 -2.28
N SER A 351 3.27 -12.93 -3.03
CA SER A 351 3.72 -12.08 -4.13
C SER A 351 4.63 -10.95 -3.62
N THR A 352 5.67 -10.62 -4.37
CA THR A 352 6.57 -9.50 -4.08
C THR A 352 6.43 -8.35 -5.07
N SER A 353 5.45 -8.44 -5.99
CA SER A 353 5.25 -7.47 -7.08
C SER A 353 3.78 -7.08 -7.15
N TYR A 354 3.48 -5.81 -6.82
CA TYR A 354 2.14 -5.25 -6.80
C TYR A 354 2.07 -4.06 -7.74
N LEU A 355 1.25 -4.17 -8.79
CA LEU A 355 1.00 -3.09 -9.75
C LEU A 355 -0.43 -2.60 -9.57
N ILE A 356 -0.57 -1.38 -9.06
CA ILE A 356 -1.85 -0.69 -8.95
C ILE A 356 -1.88 0.30 -10.12
N ASN A 357 -2.63 -0.05 -11.17
CA ASN A 357 -2.82 0.77 -12.37
C ASN A 357 -4.29 1.15 -12.55
N GLY A 358 -5.04 1.13 -11.45
CA GLY A 358 -6.44 1.51 -11.30
C GLY A 358 -6.97 1.01 -9.96
N GLY A 359 -8.23 1.30 -9.65
CA GLY A 359 -8.90 0.74 -8.47
C GLY A 359 -8.20 1.04 -7.13
N THR A 360 -8.36 0.12 -6.18
CA THR A 360 -7.81 0.19 -4.82
C THR A 360 -7.25 -1.16 -4.39
N PHE A 361 -6.01 -1.18 -3.89
CA PHE A 361 -5.47 -2.32 -3.14
C PHE A 361 -5.48 -2.00 -1.65
N ARG A 362 -6.26 -2.75 -0.86
CA ARG A 362 -6.52 -2.47 0.56
C ARG A 362 -6.00 -3.57 1.48
N LEU A 363 -5.19 -3.20 2.46
CA LEU A 363 -4.63 -4.10 3.45
C LEU A 363 -5.48 -4.11 4.72
N ALA A 364 -6.34 -5.13 4.85
CA ALA A 364 -7.31 -5.24 5.94
C ALA A 364 -6.75 -5.96 7.19
N ALA A 365 -5.50 -6.40 7.16
CA ALA A 365 -4.76 -6.97 8.29
C ALA A 365 -3.30 -6.52 8.26
N ALA A 366 -2.61 -6.61 9.39
CA ALA A 366 -1.22 -6.17 9.52
C ALA A 366 -0.22 -7.23 9.02
N ASN A 367 0.93 -6.78 8.50
CA ASN A 367 2.05 -7.60 8.05
C ASN A 367 1.63 -8.73 7.10
N ILE A 368 0.84 -8.40 6.08
CA ILE A 368 0.32 -9.38 5.13
C ILE A 368 1.09 -9.40 3.82
N LEU A 369 1.88 -8.37 3.52
CA LEU A 369 2.81 -8.40 2.40
C LEU A 369 4.18 -8.89 2.86
N PRO A 370 4.99 -9.51 1.99
CA PRO A 370 6.38 -9.80 2.32
C PRO A 370 7.17 -8.51 2.46
N ASP A 371 8.15 -8.44 3.37
CA ASP A 371 9.03 -7.27 3.51
C ASP A 371 9.83 -6.95 2.24
N LEU A 372 9.92 -7.89 1.29
CA LEU A 372 10.50 -7.71 -0.05
C LEU A 372 9.51 -7.12 -1.09
N ALA A 373 8.28 -6.81 -0.69
CA ALA A 373 7.22 -6.36 -1.59
C ALA A 373 7.57 -5.03 -2.27
N ASN A 374 7.33 -4.98 -3.58
CA ASN A 374 7.46 -3.80 -4.41
C ASN A 374 6.06 -3.35 -4.82
N VAL A 375 5.64 -2.18 -4.34
CA VAL A 375 4.32 -1.61 -4.64
C VAL A 375 4.50 -0.43 -5.59
N THR A 376 3.91 -0.53 -6.77
CA THR A 376 3.92 0.55 -7.77
C THR A 376 2.49 0.99 -8.06
N MET A 377 2.21 2.27 -7.87
CA MET A 377 0.94 2.90 -8.24
C MET A 377 1.15 3.75 -9.48
N SER A 378 0.74 3.27 -10.64
CA SER A 378 0.68 4.07 -11.86
C SER A 378 -0.66 4.77 -12.05
N LEU A 379 -1.72 4.28 -11.42
CA LEU A 379 -3.03 4.90 -11.23
C LEU A 379 -3.69 4.22 -10.01
N GLY A 380 -4.74 4.80 -9.43
CA GLY A 380 -5.48 4.15 -8.33
C GLY A 380 -4.82 4.29 -6.97
N THR A 381 -5.28 3.51 -5.98
CA THR A 381 -4.97 3.73 -4.55
C THR A 381 -4.35 2.52 -3.87
N PHE A 382 -3.26 2.72 -3.13
CA PHE A 382 -2.80 1.79 -2.10
C PHE A 382 -3.33 2.25 -0.73
N ALA A 383 -4.17 1.43 -0.10
CA ALA A 383 -4.83 1.72 1.16
C ALA A 383 -4.27 0.85 2.29
N VAL A 384 -3.53 1.49 3.19
CA VAL A 384 -2.85 0.86 4.32
C VAL A 384 -3.66 1.13 5.59
N ASP A 385 -4.60 0.23 5.87
CA ASP A 385 -5.51 0.33 7.02
C ASP A 385 -4.94 -0.34 8.28
N ASN A 386 -3.81 -1.05 8.16
CA ASN A 386 -3.12 -1.76 9.23
C ASN A 386 -1.60 -1.66 9.05
N ASN A 387 -0.85 -1.89 10.13
CA ASN A 387 0.62 -1.80 10.08
C ASN A 387 1.20 -2.72 9.01
N GLU A 388 2.08 -2.19 8.17
CA GLU A 388 2.67 -2.94 7.07
C GLU A 388 4.14 -2.58 6.87
N THR A 389 4.92 -3.56 6.42
CA THR A 389 6.32 -3.38 6.01
C THR A 389 6.47 -3.84 4.57
N ILE A 390 7.10 -3.00 3.74
CA ILE A 390 7.37 -3.29 2.33
C ILE A 390 8.81 -2.90 1.98
N ASN A 391 9.28 -3.36 0.83
CA ASN A 391 10.60 -2.98 0.33
C ASN A 391 10.53 -1.65 -0.39
N ASN A 392 9.85 -1.61 -1.54
CA ASN A 392 9.84 -0.45 -2.41
C ASN A 392 8.43 0.08 -2.58
N LEU A 393 8.30 1.40 -2.62
CA LEU A 393 7.04 2.09 -2.89
C LEU A 393 7.25 3.16 -3.97
N ASN A 394 6.58 2.98 -5.11
CA ASN A 394 6.62 3.93 -6.22
C ASN A 394 5.22 4.51 -6.47
N ILE A 395 5.08 5.82 -6.43
CA ILE A 395 3.84 6.56 -6.63
C ILE A 395 3.99 7.41 -7.89
N SER A 396 3.53 6.94 -9.04
CA SER A 396 3.59 7.68 -10.29
C SER A 396 2.37 8.59 -10.50
N VAL A 397 2.26 9.22 -11.68
CA VAL A 397 1.18 10.16 -12.05
C VAL A 397 -0.19 9.52 -11.82
N GLY A 398 -1.03 10.09 -10.97
CA GLY A 398 -2.39 9.57 -10.72
C GLY A 398 -2.47 8.38 -9.74
N GLY A 399 -1.33 7.94 -9.19
CA GLY A 399 -1.31 7.03 -8.03
C GLY A 399 -1.62 7.77 -6.71
N SER A 400 -2.21 7.07 -5.75
CA SER A 400 -2.54 7.61 -4.43
C SER A 400 -2.18 6.63 -3.32
N LEU A 401 -1.51 7.11 -2.29
CA LEU A 401 -1.29 6.36 -1.05
C LEU A 401 -2.21 6.91 0.05
N THR A 402 -2.87 6.02 0.78
CA THR A 402 -3.60 6.35 2.00
C THR A 402 -3.05 5.52 3.16
N VAL A 403 -2.74 6.19 4.28
CA VAL A 403 -2.29 5.54 5.53
C VAL A 403 -3.24 5.99 6.64
N ALA A 404 -3.92 5.03 7.26
CA ALA A 404 -4.97 5.32 8.24
C ALA A 404 -4.42 5.83 9.58
N THR A 405 -5.30 6.40 10.41
CA THR A 405 -4.94 6.91 11.74
C THR A 405 -4.43 5.78 12.64
N GLY A 406 -3.32 6.03 13.33
CA GLY A 406 -2.70 5.05 14.23
C GLY A 406 -1.94 3.91 13.52
N VAL A 407 -1.87 3.95 12.18
CA VAL A 407 -1.19 2.94 11.36
C VAL A 407 0.21 3.39 10.98
N THR A 408 1.13 2.42 10.93
CA THR A 408 2.51 2.62 10.48
C THR A 408 2.77 1.86 9.19
N LEU A 409 3.22 2.58 8.14
CA LEU A 409 3.80 1.99 6.94
C LEU A 409 5.33 2.11 7.00
N THR A 410 6.03 0.99 7.02
CA THR A 410 7.49 0.94 6.98
C THR A 410 7.99 0.58 5.58
N ILE A 411 8.96 1.35 5.09
CA ILE A 411 9.59 1.18 3.78
C ILE A 411 11.07 0.88 4.01
N ASN A 412 11.50 -0.32 3.62
CA ASN A 412 12.87 -0.80 3.83
C ASN A 412 13.85 -0.35 2.73
N GLY A 413 13.35 -0.23 1.50
CA GLY A 413 14.12 0.10 0.32
C GLY A 413 13.80 1.51 -0.19
N THR A 414 13.44 1.62 -1.46
CA THR A 414 13.28 2.89 -2.15
C THR A 414 11.85 3.38 -2.12
N PHE A 415 11.68 4.65 -1.78
CA PHE A 415 10.46 5.41 -1.97
C PHE A 415 10.63 6.45 -3.10
N THR A 416 9.75 6.36 -4.08
CA THR A 416 9.74 7.25 -5.24
C THR A 416 8.36 7.87 -5.41
N GLY A 417 8.25 9.18 -5.17
CA GLY A 417 7.06 9.97 -5.44
C GLY A 417 7.17 10.78 -6.73
N GLY A 418 6.42 10.38 -7.76
CA GLY A 418 6.09 11.20 -8.92
C GLY A 418 4.92 12.16 -8.64
N SER A 419 4.14 12.55 -9.63
CA SER A 419 3.02 13.51 -9.45
C SER A 419 1.71 12.90 -8.91
N GLY A 420 1.81 11.83 -8.10
CA GLY A 420 0.68 11.22 -7.42
C GLY A 420 0.19 12.03 -6.20
N SER A 421 -0.49 11.37 -5.27
CA SER A 421 -0.96 11.96 -4.01
C SER A 421 -0.68 11.08 -2.80
N ILE A 422 -0.57 11.71 -1.62
CA ILE A 422 -0.55 11.03 -0.33
C ILE A 422 -1.60 11.64 0.59
N THR A 423 -2.36 10.79 1.26
CA THR A 423 -3.13 11.11 2.46
C THR A 423 -2.58 10.30 3.62
N ASN A 424 -1.68 10.89 4.41
CA ASN A 424 -1.11 10.23 5.59
C ASN A 424 -1.77 10.75 6.88
N ASN A 425 -2.65 9.94 7.46
CA ASN A 425 -3.21 10.17 8.80
C ASN A 425 -2.47 9.38 9.88
N GLY A 426 -1.53 8.51 9.50
CA GLY A 426 -0.72 7.68 10.38
C GLY A 426 0.76 8.08 10.39
N THR A 427 1.62 7.08 10.31
CA THR A 427 3.08 7.24 10.32
C THR A 427 3.69 6.57 9.11
N ILE A 428 4.57 7.28 8.40
CA ILE A 428 5.46 6.71 7.40
C ILE A 428 6.84 6.56 8.01
N VAL A 429 7.45 5.38 7.89
CA VAL A 429 8.80 5.08 8.41
C VAL A 429 9.70 4.69 7.25
N PHE A 430 10.82 5.41 7.10
CA PHE A 430 11.94 4.97 6.28
C PHE A 430 12.92 4.21 7.18
N ALA A 431 13.10 2.91 6.92
CA ALA A 431 14.01 2.07 7.70
C ALA A 431 15.48 2.36 7.37
N SER A 432 16.39 1.78 8.17
CA SER A 432 17.84 1.89 7.92
C SER A 432 18.22 1.36 6.54
N GLY A 433 18.83 2.21 5.71
CA GLY A 433 19.21 1.87 4.34
C GLY A 433 18.17 2.30 3.30
N ALA A 434 16.98 2.72 3.71
CA ALA A 434 15.96 3.21 2.80
C ALA A 434 16.42 4.51 2.11
N THR A 435 16.00 4.68 0.86
CA THR A 435 16.24 5.91 0.09
C THR A 435 14.91 6.51 -0.33
N ALA A 436 14.72 7.80 -0.09
CA ALA A 436 13.54 8.51 -0.57
C ALA A 436 14.00 9.55 -1.59
N THR A 437 13.41 9.51 -2.78
CA THR A 437 13.75 10.43 -3.86
C THR A 437 12.83 11.64 -3.89
N ALA A 438 11.53 11.48 -3.61
CA ALA A 438 10.53 12.54 -3.66
C ALA A 438 9.23 12.13 -2.94
N PHE A 439 8.52 13.06 -2.28
CA PHE A 439 7.12 12.85 -1.91
C PHE A 439 6.22 13.29 -3.08
N PRO A 440 5.12 12.58 -3.38
CA PRO A 440 4.28 12.90 -4.50
C PRO A 440 3.37 14.12 -4.27
N GLY A 441 3.13 14.86 -5.35
CA GLY A 441 2.29 16.06 -5.37
C GLY A 441 3.04 17.30 -5.90
N SER A 442 2.32 18.41 -6.07
CA SER A 442 2.90 19.72 -6.36
C SER A 442 2.79 20.64 -5.14
N GLY A 443 3.80 21.49 -4.94
CA GLY A 443 3.84 22.41 -3.80
C GLY A 443 4.19 21.71 -2.48
N THR A 444 3.56 22.15 -1.39
CA THR A 444 3.80 21.62 -0.04
C THR A 444 2.93 20.40 0.22
N VAL A 445 3.53 19.23 0.43
CA VAL A 445 2.83 17.98 0.74
C VAL A 445 2.61 17.88 2.25
N THR A 446 1.41 17.51 2.68
CA THR A 446 1.08 17.38 4.12
C THR A 446 1.13 15.91 4.55
N ILE A 447 1.83 15.64 5.66
CA ILE A 447 2.01 14.31 6.26
C ILE A 447 1.71 14.43 7.76
N ASN A 448 1.07 13.41 8.37
CA ASN A 448 0.88 13.41 9.83
C ASN A 448 2.21 13.15 10.56
N ASN A 449 2.68 11.90 10.60
CA ASN A 449 3.96 11.56 11.20
C ASN A 449 4.94 10.97 10.18
N LEU A 450 6.23 11.27 10.37
CA LEU A 450 7.32 10.80 9.54
C LEU A 450 8.51 10.37 10.41
N THR A 451 9.04 9.18 10.15
CA THR A 451 10.26 8.68 10.81
C THR A 451 11.34 8.38 9.77
N VAL A 452 12.57 8.83 10.05
CA VAL A 452 13.76 8.58 9.22
C VAL A 452 14.80 7.85 10.07
N ASN A 453 15.12 6.60 9.73
CA ASN A 453 16.11 5.79 10.44
C ASN A 453 17.26 5.39 9.50
N GLY A 454 18.50 5.46 10.01
CA GLY A 454 19.69 4.81 9.45
C GLY A 454 20.23 5.33 8.11
N THR A 455 19.61 6.35 7.49
CA THR A 455 20.10 7.01 6.26
C THR A 455 19.82 8.52 6.25
N SER A 456 20.40 9.20 5.25
CA SER A 456 20.00 10.56 4.85
C SER A 456 18.80 10.49 3.90
N MET A 457 17.67 11.03 4.31
CA MET A 457 16.54 11.28 3.41
C MET A 457 16.66 12.67 2.81
N ALA A 458 16.60 12.80 1.49
CA ALA A 458 16.54 14.09 0.80
C ALA A 458 15.13 14.36 0.27
N LEU A 459 14.61 15.57 0.52
CA LEU A 459 13.35 16.00 -0.07
C LEU A 459 13.53 16.37 -1.56
N ALA A 460 12.50 16.12 -2.38
CA ALA A 460 12.39 16.71 -3.72
C ALA A 460 11.36 17.84 -3.80
N ASN A 461 10.54 17.99 -2.77
CA ASN A 461 9.45 18.95 -2.70
C ASN A 461 9.27 19.42 -1.26
N SER A 462 8.60 20.55 -1.07
CA SER A 462 8.34 21.07 0.28
C SER A 462 7.35 20.18 1.03
N ILE A 463 7.51 20.04 2.35
CA ILE A 463 6.68 19.18 3.19
C ILE A 463 6.20 19.91 4.46
N SER A 464 4.98 19.64 4.88
CA SER A 464 4.45 20.03 6.19
C SER A 464 4.07 18.80 6.99
N ILE A 465 4.73 18.62 8.13
CA ILE A 465 4.54 17.51 9.05
C ILE A 465 3.69 18.03 10.20
N THR A 466 2.43 17.61 10.23
CA THR A 466 1.45 18.14 11.19
C THR A 466 1.57 17.51 12.57
N GLY A 467 2.13 16.31 12.66
CA GLY A 467 2.51 15.63 13.88
C GLY A 467 4.02 15.65 14.11
N THR A 468 4.59 14.47 14.29
CA THR A 468 6.00 14.28 14.69
C THR A 468 6.89 13.92 13.50
N LEU A 469 8.02 14.62 13.39
CA LEU A 469 9.19 14.20 12.63
C LEU A 469 10.19 13.50 13.56
N ALA A 470 10.32 12.18 13.46
CA ALA A 470 11.33 11.41 14.17
C ALA A 470 12.58 11.17 13.31
N ILE A 471 13.75 11.49 13.84
CA ILE A 471 15.06 11.31 13.20
C ILE A 471 15.86 10.36 14.08
N GLY A 472 16.11 9.16 13.60
CA GLY A 472 16.86 8.12 14.30
C GLY A 472 18.31 8.52 14.58
N ILE A 473 18.97 7.74 15.44
CA ILE A 473 20.38 7.93 15.83
C ILE A 473 21.27 8.07 14.59
N GLY A 474 22.02 9.17 14.50
CA GLY A 474 22.92 9.46 13.37
C GLY A 474 22.24 9.66 12.00
N SER A 475 20.91 9.72 11.95
CA SER A 475 20.16 9.87 10.69
C SER A 475 20.10 11.34 10.28
N THR A 476 19.88 11.60 8.99
CA THR A 476 19.80 12.96 8.45
C THR A 476 18.49 13.20 7.72
N PHE A 477 17.80 14.28 8.08
CA PHE A 477 16.69 14.83 7.34
C PHE A 477 17.19 16.01 6.48
N SER A 478 17.33 15.79 5.17
CA SER A 478 17.85 16.75 4.20
C SER A 478 16.74 17.45 3.44
N LEU A 479 16.71 18.78 3.56
CA LEU A 479 15.77 19.67 2.87
C LEU A 479 16.05 19.75 1.37
N ASN A 480 17.33 19.62 0.97
CA ASN A 480 17.75 19.61 -0.43
C ASN A 480 17.09 20.71 -1.29
N GLY A 481 17.11 21.95 -0.79
CA GLY A 481 16.56 23.13 -1.46
C GLY A 481 15.06 23.35 -1.26
N ASN A 482 14.38 22.50 -0.49
CA ASN A 482 12.93 22.56 -0.25
C ASN A 482 12.59 22.93 1.19
N ASN A 483 11.48 23.64 1.40
CA ASN A 483 11.05 24.00 2.75
C ASN A 483 10.40 22.83 3.48
N ALA A 484 10.63 22.73 4.78
CA ALA A 484 9.98 21.74 5.63
C ALA A 484 9.43 22.39 6.90
N SER A 485 8.35 21.85 7.44
CA SER A 485 7.84 22.22 8.76
C SER A 485 7.45 20.98 9.56
N ALA A 486 7.59 21.05 10.89
CA ALA A 486 7.14 20.01 11.80
C ALA A 486 6.58 20.62 13.09
N ALA A 487 5.48 20.07 13.61
CA ALA A 487 4.95 20.47 14.91
C ALA A 487 5.86 19.99 16.05
N ILE A 488 6.32 18.73 15.97
CA ILE A 488 7.29 18.16 16.90
C ILE A 488 8.42 17.53 16.10
N VAL A 489 9.65 17.68 16.55
CA VAL A 489 10.78 16.89 16.06
C VAL A 489 11.20 15.96 17.20
N THR A 490 11.67 14.75 16.93
CA THR A 490 12.33 13.93 17.96
C THR A 490 13.60 13.39 17.37
N VAL A 491 14.71 13.52 18.09
CA VAL A 491 16.02 13.07 17.64
C VAL A 491 16.51 11.92 18.49
N GLY A 492 17.13 10.91 17.87
CA GLY A 492 17.67 9.76 18.60
C GLY A 492 18.83 10.13 19.51
N ASN A 493 19.64 11.11 19.10
CA ASN A 493 20.76 11.67 19.88
C ASN A 493 21.28 12.97 19.24
N SER A 494 22.36 13.53 19.80
CA SER A 494 23.04 14.72 19.29
C SER A 494 23.72 14.58 17.93
N THR A 495 23.73 13.39 17.30
CA THR A 495 24.26 13.20 15.93
C THR A 495 23.18 13.18 14.87
N SER A 496 21.91 13.18 15.27
CA SER A 496 20.77 13.29 14.36
C SER A 496 20.72 14.70 13.76
N THR A 497 20.57 14.82 12.45
CA THR A 497 20.82 16.08 11.74
C THR A 497 19.62 16.52 10.89
N ILE A 498 19.32 17.81 10.88
CA ILE A 498 18.53 18.48 9.85
C ILE A 498 19.51 19.32 9.02
N ASN A 499 19.53 19.15 7.70
CA ASN A 499 20.40 19.93 6.83
C ASN A 499 19.75 20.34 5.51
N ASN A 500 20.44 21.16 4.72
CA ASN A 500 19.99 21.50 3.36
C ASN A 500 20.63 20.63 2.26
N GLY A 501 21.27 19.52 2.63
CA GLY A 501 21.78 18.52 1.68
C GLY A 501 22.87 19.03 0.72
N HIS A 502 22.78 18.66 -0.55
CA HIS A 502 23.71 19.08 -1.59
C HIS A 502 23.12 20.16 -2.51
N ALA A 503 22.02 20.79 -2.09
CA ALA A 503 21.36 21.81 -2.89
C ALA A 503 22.16 23.10 -2.94
N SER A 504 22.04 23.83 -4.05
CA SER A 504 22.58 25.18 -4.23
C SER A 504 21.63 26.29 -3.79
N THR A 505 20.35 25.98 -3.60
CA THR A 505 19.33 26.92 -3.14
C THR A 505 19.19 26.86 -1.63
N SER A 506 18.95 28.00 -0.98
CA SER A 506 18.63 28.06 0.44
C SER A 506 17.26 27.45 0.72
N ALA A 507 17.10 26.81 1.87
CA ALA A 507 15.84 26.21 2.30
C ALA A 507 15.54 26.49 3.77
N THR A 508 14.27 26.47 4.15
CA THR A 508 13.83 26.78 5.51
C THR A 508 13.25 25.56 6.21
N PHE A 509 13.80 25.21 7.37
CA PHE A 509 13.14 24.32 8.31
C PHE A 509 12.36 25.13 9.35
N THR A 510 11.06 24.87 9.48
CA THR A 510 10.17 25.57 10.39
C THR A 510 9.73 24.67 11.53
N PHE A 511 10.14 24.99 12.75
CA PHE A 511 9.58 24.42 13.96
C PHE A 511 8.25 25.14 14.24
N ASN A 512 7.14 24.40 14.17
CA ASN A 512 5.77 24.91 14.34
C ASN A 512 5.13 24.33 15.62
N ASN A 513 5.90 24.24 16.69
CA ASN A 513 5.45 23.64 17.94
C ASN A 513 4.37 24.48 18.62
N SER A 514 3.34 23.82 19.12
CA SER A 514 2.28 24.42 19.93
C SER A 514 2.58 24.35 21.43
N THR A 515 3.47 23.44 21.84
CA THR A 515 3.90 23.21 23.22
C THR A 515 5.40 23.40 23.34
N ASP A 516 5.89 23.50 24.57
CA ASP A 516 7.33 23.54 24.83
C ASP A 516 8.02 22.26 24.35
N TYR A 517 9.16 22.43 23.68
CA TYR A 517 9.88 21.34 23.04
C TYR A 517 11.39 21.63 22.99
N THR A 518 12.22 20.60 23.14
CA THR A 518 13.69 20.69 23.07
C THR A 518 14.22 19.92 21.87
N PHE A 519 14.89 20.61 20.96
CA PHE A 519 15.64 20.00 19.86
C PHE A 519 17.11 19.83 20.25
N GLY A 520 17.53 18.57 20.42
CA GLY A 520 18.91 18.20 20.77
C GLY A 520 19.81 17.77 19.62
N GLY A 521 19.32 17.82 18.37
CA GLY A 521 20.06 17.41 17.17
C GLY A 521 20.97 18.51 16.63
N ARG A 522 21.50 18.30 15.42
CA ARG A 522 22.34 19.27 14.69
C ARG A 522 21.56 19.93 13.56
N LEU A 523 21.81 21.23 13.38
CA LEU A 523 21.34 22.02 12.25
C LEU A 523 22.56 22.41 11.42
N THR A 524 22.60 22.03 10.15
CA THR A 524 23.76 22.29 9.28
C THR A 524 23.32 22.80 7.91
N ASP A 525 24.19 23.59 7.25
CA ASP A 525 23.97 23.95 5.86
C ASP A 525 24.12 22.72 4.94
N GLY A 526 23.80 22.94 3.67
CA GLY A 526 24.20 22.04 2.60
C GLY A 526 25.60 22.34 2.05
N THR A 527 25.96 21.70 0.94
CA THR A 527 27.27 21.93 0.28
C THR A 527 27.45 23.37 -0.16
N THR A 528 26.40 23.99 -0.70
CA THR A 528 26.41 25.38 -1.18
C THR A 528 25.18 26.18 -0.73
N GLY A 529 24.01 25.57 -0.64
CA GLY A 529 22.79 26.19 -0.14
C GLY A 529 22.73 26.23 1.38
N VAL A 530 22.30 27.36 1.95
CA VAL A 530 22.21 27.56 3.40
C VAL A 530 20.89 27.05 3.99
N LEU A 531 20.93 26.59 5.23
CA LEU A 531 19.75 26.23 6.02
C LEU A 531 19.27 27.47 6.80
N ASN A 532 18.05 27.91 6.51
CA ASN A 532 17.32 28.85 7.35
C ASN A 532 16.49 28.09 8.38
N VAL A 533 16.35 28.67 9.57
CA VAL A 533 15.60 28.07 10.68
C VAL A 533 14.51 29.03 11.10
N THR A 534 13.26 28.57 11.16
CA THR A 534 12.15 29.39 11.64
C THR A 534 11.53 28.75 12.87
N LYS A 535 11.40 29.52 13.95
CA LYS A 535 10.48 29.24 15.05
C LYS A 535 9.15 29.94 14.77
N SER A 536 8.09 29.15 14.70
CA SER A 536 6.69 29.57 14.52
C SER A 536 5.79 28.83 15.50
N GLY A 537 4.48 28.78 15.28
CA GLY A 537 3.53 28.09 16.15
C GLY A 537 2.93 29.01 17.21
N ALA A 538 2.65 28.45 18.39
CA ALA A 538 1.90 29.18 19.41
C ALA A 538 2.76 30.28 20.08
N SER A 539 2.18 31.46 20.31
CA SER A 539 2.88 32.60 20.92
C SER A 539 3.36 32.37 22.36
N ASN A 540 2.87 31.32 23.02
CA ASN A 540 3.28 30.91 24.37
C ASN A 540 4.16 29.65 24.37
N SER A 541 4.57 29.14 23.21
CA SER A 541 5.43 27.95 23.12
C SER A 541 6.91 28.31 23.13
N ASN A 542 7.71 27.48 23.78
CA ASN A 542 9.17 27.56 23.79
C ASN A 542 9.82 26.45 22.96
N LEU A 543 10.69 26.81 22.02
CA LEU A 543 11.62 25.88 21.38
C LEU A 543 12.99 26.04 22.04
N THR A 544 13.47 25.01 22.72
CA THR A 544 14.83 24.98 23.25
C THR A 544 15.77 24.29 22.26
N LEU A 545 16.76 25.00 21.76
CA LEU A 545 17.86 24.43 20.98
C LEU A 545 18.99 24.03 21.93
N SER A 546 19.11 22.73 22.18
CA SER A 546 20.19 22.16 23.00
C SER A 546 21.30 21.49 22.19
N GLY A 547 21.18 21.50 20.86
CA GLY A 547 22.23 21.05 19.94
C GLY A 547 23.48 21.90 20.05
N VAL A 548 24.60 21.32 20.49
CA VAL A 548 25.87 22.03 20.75
C VAL A 548 26.82 22.09 19.55
N LEU A 549 26.41 21.59 18.37
CA LEU A 549 27.26 21.50 17.18
C LEU A 549 26.50 21.91 15.91
N ASN A 550 25.70 22.98 16.01
CA ASN A 550 25.07 23.56 14.83
C ASN A 550 26.12 24.31 14.00
N THR A 551 26.07 24.15 12.69
CA THR A 551 27.00 24.79 11.74
C THR A 551 26.30 25.59 10.64
N TYR A 552 24.97 25.64 10.64
CA TYR A 552 24.21 26.42 9.67
C TYR A 552 24.54 27.91 9.75
N THR A 553 24.57 28.56 8.58
CA THR A 553 24.89 29.99 8.44
C THR A 553 23.68 30.83 8.01
N GLY A 554 22.57 30.18 7.65
CA GLY A 554 21.34 30.85 7.26
C GLY A 554 20.68 31.62 8.41
N THR A 555 19.62 32.36 8.07
CA THR A 555 18.92 33.22 9.03
C THR A 555 18.09 32.37 9.99
N THR A 556 18.14 32.71 11.29
CA THR A 556 17.19 32.20 12.28
C THR A 556 16.07 33.20 12.48
N THR A 557 14.85 32.87 12.09
CA THR A 557 13.66 33.70 12.24
C THR A 557 12.81 33.22 13.42
N ILE A 558 12.46 34.12 14.33
CA ILE A 558 11.59 33.84 15.47
C ILE A 558 10.30 34.62 15.24
N SER A 559 9.33 33.97 14.62
CA SER A 559 8.07 34.61 14.21
C SER A 559 7.02 34.65 15.33
N ALA A 560 7.04 33.66 16.24
CA ALA A 560 6.12 33.54 17.37
C ALA A 560 6.72 32.70 18.52
N GLY A 561 6.34 33.02 19.76
CA GLY A 561 6.77 32.29 20.95
C GLY A 561 8.19 32.63 21.38
N THR A 562 8.85 31.67 22.02
CA THR A 562 10.23 31.80 22.51
C THR A 562 11.13 30.79 21.80
N LEU A 563 12.32 31.22 21.37
CA LEU A 563 13.44 30.36 21.02
C LEU A 563 14.49 30.44 22.13
N THR A 564 14.73 29.37 22.87
CA THR A 564 15.76 29.30 23.90
C THR A 564 17.04 28.65 23.37
N ALA A 565 18.15 29.37 23.37
CA ALA A 565 19.48 28.87 23.03
C ALA A 565 20.23 28.44 24.30
N THR A 566 20.65 27.18 24.43
CA THR A 566 21.34 26.72 25.66
C THR A 566 22.85 26.98 25.66
N ALA A 567 23.45 27.26 24.51
CA ALA A 567 24.88 27.53 24.35
C ALA A 567 25.14 28.40 23.09
N PRO A 568 26.28 29.11 22.99
CA PRO A 568 26.68 29.83 21.77
C PRO A 568 26.56 29.01 20.48
N ALA A 569 26.92 27.72 20.54
CA ALA A 569 26.89 26.81 19.40
C ALA A 569 25.48 26.31 19.02
N SER A 570 24.42 26.68 19.76
CA SER A 570 23.04 26.39 19.39
C SER A 570 22.48 27.38 18.35
N LEU A 571 23.08 28.57 18.25
CA LEU A 571 22.76 29.64 17.31
C LEU A 571 23.55 29.52 15.99
N PRO A 572 23.10 30.14 14.88
CA PRO A 572 23.79 30.05 13.58
C PRO A 572 25.24 30.54 13.65
N THR A 573 26.07 30.06 12.74
CA THR A 573 27.47 30.51 12.58
C THR A 573 27.50 31.74 11.68
N ASN A 574 27.76 32.92 12.25
CA ASN A 574 27.76 34.21 11.54
C ASN A 574 26.45 34.55 10.80
N GLY A 575 25.37 33.79 11.04
CA GLY A 575 24.07 34.00 10.43
C GLY A 575 23.27 35.08 11.14
N ASN A 576 22.27 35.61 10.44
CA ASN A 576 21.37 36.63 10.99
C ASN A 576 20.38 36.01 12.00
N ILE A 577 19.93 36.82 12.95
CA ILE A 577 18.78 36.52 13.80
C ILE A 577 17.69 37.52 13.46
N SER A 578 16.49 37.05 13.11
CA SER A 578 15.32 37.89 12.90
C SER A 578 14.27 37.62 13.97
N ILE A 579 13.86 38.64 14.70
CA ILE A 579 12.86 38.55 15.76
C ILE A 579 11.62 39.31 15.31
N GLY A 580 10.50 38.59 15.21
CA GLY A 580 9.16 39.13 14.96
C GLY A 580 8.51 39.60 16.26
N THR A 581 7.24 39.23 16.46
CA THR A 581 6.52 39.44 17.73
C THR A 581 6.81 38.31 18.72
N ALA A 582 8.09 38.13 19.05
CA ALA A 582 8.60 36.93 19.69
C ALA A 582 9.81 37.20 20.59
N THR A 583 10.34 36.14 21.19
CA THR A 583 11.46 36.20 22.14
C THR A 583 12.61 35.29 21.72
N LEU A 584 13.82 35.83 21.61
CA LEU A 584 15.05 35.05 21.72
C LEU A 584 15.43 34.98 23.21
N ALA A 585 15.60 33.79 23.77
CA ALA A 585 16.05 33.60 25.15
C ALA A 585 17.42 32.92 25.19
N LEU A 586 18.31 33.38 26.06
CA LEU A 586 19.57 32.74 26.39
C LEU A 586 19.35 31.89 27.65
N GLY A 587 19.50 30.57 27.50
CA GLY A 587 19.25 29.60 28.57
C GLY A 587 20.27 29.71 29.71
N ALA A 588 19.95 29.10 30.86
CA ALA A 588 20.77 29.17 32.06
C ALA A 588 22.18 28.52 31.93
N SER A 589 22.45 27.80 30.85
CA SER A 589 23.76 27.20 30.57
C SER A 589 24.54 27.97 29.49
N PHE A 590 24.01 29.09 29.00
CA PHE A 590 24.64 29.86 27.94
C PHE A 590 25.86 30.61 28.50
N SER A 591 27.06 30.13 28.13
CA SER A 591 28.33 30.72 28.55
C SER A 591 29.30 30.87 27.37
N GLY A 592 30.05 31.96 27.35
CA GLY A 592 31.06 32.26 26.32
C GLY A 592 30.60 33.24 25.25
N ALA A 593 31.52 33.62 24.37
CA ALA A 593 31.28 34.61 23.33
C ALA A 593 30.64 33.99 22.06
N LYS A 594 29.76 34.72 21.38
CA LYS A 594 29.18 34.35 20.09
C LYS A 594 29.10 35.54 19.16
N THR A 595 29.69 35.41 17.97
CA THR A 595 29.48 36.32 16.85
C THR A 595 28.34 35.83 15.97
N LEU A 596 27.44 36.76 15.62
CA LEU A 596 26.28 36.60 14.74
C LEU A 596 26.34 37.67 13.65
N GLY A 597 25.53 37.50 12.62
CA GLY A 597 25.35 38.51 11.57
C GLY A 597 24.52 39.69 12.07
N THR A 598 23.54 40.11 11.28
CA THR A 598 22.63 41.20 11.64
C THR A 598 21.52 40.71 12.56
N LEU A 599 21.21 41.46 13.62
CA LEU A 599 19.95 41.35 14.35
C LEU A 599 18.85 42.11 13.60
N GLN A 600 17.81 41.43 13.14
CA GLN A 600 16.68 42.02 12.43
C GLN A 600 15.46 42.07 13.36
N LEU A 601 14.90 43.25 13.55
CA LEU A 601 13.71 43.49 14.36
C LEU A 601 12.55 43.80 13.44
N THR A 602 11.67 42.80 13.25
CA THR A 602 10.63 42.82 12.20
C THR A 602 9.21 42.90 12.75
N GLY A 603 9.01 42.61 14.04
CA GLY A 603 7.71 42.69 14.70
C GLY A 603 7.46 44.03 15.40
N THR A 604 6.23 44.26 15.87
CA THR A 604 5.89 45.44 16.69
C THR A 604 6.57 45.41 18.06
N THR A 605 6.82 44.24 18.62
CA THR A 605 7.54 44.06 19.88
C THR A 605 8.42 42.81 19.79
N SER A 606 9.73 43.00 19.85
CA SER A 606 10.73 41.94 19.79
C SER A 606 11.49 41.87 21.11
N ASN A 607 11.72 40.67 21.64
CA ASN A 607 12.35 40.50 22.94
C ASN A 607 13.65 39.70 22.82
N LEU A 608 14.68 40.14 23.55
CA LEU A 608 15.89 39.38 23.84
C LEU A 608 15.97 39.15 25.35
N ASN A 609 15.68 37.95 25.81
CA ASN A 609 15.82 37.56 27.20
C ASN A 609 17.24 37.03 27.44
N VAL A 610 18.03 37.75 28.23
CA VAL A 610 19.43 37.38 28.52
C VAL A 610 19.59 36.40 29.69
N GLY A 611 18.47 36.02 30.34
CA GLY A 611 18.44 35.01 31.39
C GLY A 611 19.29 35.34 32.64
N SER A 612 19.28 34.43 33.61
CA SER A 612 19.94 34.63 34.92
C SER A 612 21.39 34.16 34.98
N ALA A 613 21.91 33.41 34.00
CA ALA A 613 23.17 32.68 34.16
C ALA A 613 24.32 33.12 33.25
N GLY A 614 25.56 32.85 33.70
CA GLY A 614 26.80 32.87 32.90
C GLY A 614 27.35 34.25 32.54
N ALA A 615 28.68 34.35 32.42
CA ALA A 615 29.32 35.43 31.66
C ALA A 615 29.25 35.09 30.17
N PHE A 616 28.86 36.05 29.33
CA PHE A 616 28.79 35.87 27.89
C PHE A 616 28.96 37.20 27.16
N ASP A 617 29.43 37.11 25.92
CA ASP A 617 29.49 38.22 24.98
C ASP A 617 28.70 37.85 23.73
N LEU A 618 27.62 38.56 23.42
CA LEU A 618 26.85 38.37 22.20
C LEU A 618 27.16 39.50 21.23
N PHE A 619 27.83 39.21 20.12
CA PHE A 619 28.26 40.19 19.14
C PHE A 619 27.47 40.06 17.84
N PHE A 620 26.73 41.08 17.47
CA PHE A 620 26.07 41.18 16.17
C PHE A 620 26.92 42.06 15.26
N ALA A 621 27.56 41.45 14.26
CA ALA A 621 28.32 42.19 13.27
C ALA A 621 28.29 41.56 11.90
N ASN A 622 27.98 42.39 10.92
CA ASN A 622 27.94 42.02 9.52
C ASN A 622 29.07 42.73 8.77
N SER A 623 29.72 42.04 7.83
CA SER A 623 30.74 42.59 6.93
C SER A 623 30.22 43.75 6.07
N SER A 624 28.90 43.86 5.89
CA SER A 624 28.22 44.96 5.19
C SER A 624 27.93 46.20 6.05
N GLY A 625 28.34 46.21 7.32
CA GLY A 625 28.35 47.42 8.16
C GLY A 625 27.08 47.68 8.97
N SER A 626 26.12 46.76 9.05
CA SER A 626 24.94 46.88 9.94
C SER A 626 24.82 45.76 10.96
N GLY A 627 25.01 46.10 12.24
CA GLY A 627 24.80 45.16 13.36
C GLY A 627 23.33 44.94 13.73
N VAL A 628 22.46 45.92 13.47
CA VAL A 628 21.02 45.86 13.75
C VAL A 628 20.23 46.50 12.62
N ALA A 629 19.21 45.79 12.14
CA ALA A 629 18.18 46.32 11.24
C ALA A 629 16.85 46.42 11.99
N TRP A 630 16.21 47.59 11.93
CA TRP A 630 15.06 47.92 12.78
C TRP A 630 13.91 48.54 11.96
N THR A 631 12.73 47.91 11.98
CA THR A 631 11.49 48.49 11.44
C THR A 631 10.99 49.68 12.28
N ILE A 632 10.69 50.82 11.62
CA ILE A 632 10.20 52.03 12.31
C ILE A 632 8.92 51.72 13.11
N GLY A 633 8.88 52.13 14.38
CA GLY A 633 7.75 51.91 15.29
C GLY A 633 7.80 50.60 16.09
N SER A 634 8.77 49.73 15.84
CA SER A 634 8.97 48.50 16.62
C SER A 634 9.62 48.77 17.97
N THR A 635 9.19 48.08 19.02
CA THR A 635 9.84 48.03 20.34
C THR A 635 10.80 46.86 20.44
N PHE A 636 11.99 47.08 21.00
CA PHE A 636 12.93 46.03 21.36
C PHE A 636 13.16 46.01 22.86
N ASN A 637 12.82 44.89 23.50
CA ASN A 637 13.02 44.72 24.95
C ASN A 637 14.19 43.77 25.21
N VAL A 638 15.13 44.18 26.03
CA VAL A 638 16.13 43.30 26.64
C VAL A 638 15.64 42.92 28.03
N LEU A 639 15.35 41.62 28.22
CA LEU A 639 14.73 41.09 29.42
C LEU A 639 15.73 40.39 30.33
N ASN A 640 15.53 40.48 31.65
CA ASN A 640 16.34 39.90 32.73
C ASN A 640 17.81 40.34 32.72
N TRP A 641 18.09 41.55 32.24
CA TRP A 641 19.44 42.09 32.24
C TRP A 641 19.84 42.62 33.62
N THR A 642 21.01 42.23 34.13
CA THR A 642 21.54 42.68 35.42
C THR A 642 22.89 43.41 35.24
N PRO A 643 23.04 44.66 35.71
CA PRO A 643 24.26 45.46 35.53
C PRO A 643 25.52 44.88 36.18
N SER A 644 25.36 43.97 37.16
CA SER A 644 26.46 43.40 37.95
C SER A 644 27.11 42.15 37.33
N SER A 645 26.68 41.73 36.15
CA SER A 645 27.17 40.51 35.49
C SER A 645 28.12 40.84 34.32
N SER A 646 29.14 40.02 34.09
CA SER A 646 30.04 40.08 32.92
C SER A 646 29.34 39.70 31.61
N LYS A 647 28.12 40.21 31.38
CA LYS A 647 27.24 39.90 30.25
C LYS A 647 27.19 41.12 29.34
N ASN A 648 27.75 41.01 28.13
CA ASN A 648 27.74 42.10 27.17
C ASN A 648 26.95 41.71 25.92
N ILE A 649 26.20 42.67 25.38
CA ILE A 649 25.62 42.59 24.04
C ILE A 649 26.26 43.70 23.23
N PHE A 650 26.90 43.33 22.13
CA PHE A 650 27.59 44.23 21.24
C PHE A 650 26.89 44.24 19.89
N PHE A 651 26.77 45.43 19.33
CA PHE A 651 26.34 45.64 17.96
C PHE A 651 27.49 46.34 17.25
N SER A 652 27.93 45.85 16.08
CA SER A 652 28.73 46.69 15.17
C SER A 652 27.89 47.92 14.80
N ALA A 653 28.55 49.04 14.41
CA ALA A 653 27.90 50.26 13.89
C ALA A 653 26.49 50.00 13.37
N LEU A 654 25.51 50.75 13.89
CA LEU A 654 24.19 50.75 13.29
C LEU A 654 24.40 51.08 11.81
N GLY A 655 24.22 50.11 10.92
CA GLY A 655 24.27 50.32 9.47
C GLY A 655 22.94 50.88 9.03
N LEU A 656 22.59 51.93 9.74
CA LEU A 656 21.59 52.89 9.44
C LEU A 656 22.20 53.67 8.29
N THR A 657 21.72 53.38 7.08
CA THR A 657 21.95 54.22 5.91
C THR A 657 21.47 55.66 6.16
N THR A 658 20.72 55.90 7.25
CA THR A 658 20.33 57.18 7.83
C THR A 658 20.36 57.10 9.36
N THR A 659 21.01 58.03 10.06
CA THR A 659 21.05 58.21 11.53
C THR A 659 19.81 57.66 12.25
N PRO A 660 19.95 56.91 13.36
CA PRO A 660 18.77 56.40 14.09
C PRO A 660 17.91 57.58 14.46
N THR A 661 16.67 57.57 13.98
CA THR A 661 15.72 58.61 14.35
C THR A 661 15.51 58.53 15.86
N THR A 662 15.30 59.67 16.52
CA THR A 662 15.05 59.75 17.98
C THR A 662 13.97 58.74 18.41
N GLY A 663 12.95 58.51 17.57
CA GLY A 663 11.89 57.53 17.79
C GLY A 663 12.28 56.06 17.72
N GLN A 664 13.43 55.69 17.16
CA GLN A 664 13.95 54.31 17.20
C GLN A 664 14.66 54.02 18.53
N LEU A 665 15.43 54.98 19.06
CA LEU A 665 16.11 54.83 20.35
C LEU A 665 15.12 54.84 21.53
N ASP A 666 14.02 55.58 21.41
CA ASP A 666 12.93 55.61 22.40
C ASP A 666 12.24 54.25 22.59
N ASN A 667 12.39 53.35 21.62
CA ASN A 667 11.74 52.05 21.59
C ASN A 667 12.67 50.90 22.03
N PHE A 668 13.85 51.21 22.59
CA PHE A 668 14.77 50.24 23.19
C PHE A 668 14.59 50.21 24.72
N ASN A 669 14.17 49.07 25.27
CA ASN A 669 13.82 48.95 26.69
C ASN A 669 14.66 47.89 27.42
N PHE A 670 14.90 48.12 28.71
CA PHE A 670 15.42 47.13 29.66
C PHE A 670 14.40 46.95 30.80
N ASP A 671 13.94 45.73 31.06
CA ASP A 671 12.85 45.44 32.00
C ASP A 671 13.15 45.74 33.48
N ASN A 672 14.41 45.60 33.91
CA ASN A 672 14.84 45.97 35.27
C ASN A 672 14.97 47.49 35.53
N TYR A 673 14.59 48.35 34.56
CA TYR A 673 14.66 49.81 34.67
C TYR A 673 13.30 50.53 34.65
N GLY A 674 12.21 49.76 34.66
CA GLY A 674 10.83 50.25 34.64
C GLY A 674 10.35 50.59 33.23
N ILE A 675 9.06 50.36 32.97
CA ILE A 675 8.41 50.69 31.69
C ILE A 675 8.59 52.19 31.42
N GLY A 676 9.28 52.55 30.33
CA GLY A 676 9.56 53.95 29.99
C GLY A 676 10.90 54.50 30.50
N SER A 677 11.87 53.68 30.91
CA SER A 677 13.28 54.08 30.97
C SER A 677 13.85 54.31 29.58
N LYS A 678 13.45 55.43 28.98
CA LYS A 678 13.99 55.95 27.72
C LYS A 678 15.48 56.26 27.90
N PHE A 679 16.21 56.30 26.79
CA PHE A 679 17.49 57.03 26.70
C PHE A 679 17.22 58.53 26.95
N ASP A 680 16.96 58.94 28.19
CA ASP A 680 16.77 60.34 28.53
C ASP A 680 18.14 60.97 28.78
N ALA A 681 18.61 61.75 27.80
CA ALA A 681 19.82 62.56 27.92
C ALA A 681 19.66 63.74 28.91
N SER A 682 18.51 63.89 29.58
CA SER A 682 18.18 65.07 30.39
C SER A 682 17.87 64.81 31.88
N THR A 683 17.97 63.58 32.39
CA THR A 683 17.78 63.35 33.84
C THR A 683 18.87 62.48 34.49
N ALA A 684 19.61 63.12 35.39
CA ALA A 684 20.64 62.51 36.23
C ALA A 684 20.00 61.69 37.36
N ASN A 685 19.76 60.39 37.14
CA ASN A 685 19.78 59.31 38.16
C ASN A 685 19.24 57.94 37.67
N LYS A 686 19.64 57.47 36.49
CA LYS A 686 19.43 56.06 36.12
C LYS A 686 20.76 55.44 35.72
N VAL A 687 21.15 54.38 36.43
CA VAL A 687 22.33 53.54 36.19
C VAL A 687 22.34 53.13 34.71
N ILE A 688 23.28 53.65 33.94
CA ILE A 688 23.34 53.44 32.49
C ILE A 688 24.01 52.07 32.25
N PRO A 689 23.47 51.21 31.36
CA PRO A 689 24.16 50.01 30.94
C PRO A 689 25.55 50.34 30.43
N LYS A 690 26.58 49.72 31.03
CA LYS A 690 27.93 49.77 30.47
C LYS A 690 27.91 49.05 29.11
N PHE A 691 28.14 49.85 28.06
CA PHE A 691 28.56 49.47 26.70
C PHE A 691 27.47 49.22 25.62
N LEU A 692 26.97 50.31 25.02
CA LEU A 692 26.53 50.35 23.62
C LEU A 692 27.68 50.94 22.78
N TYR A 693 28.34 50.12 21.94
CA TYR A 693 29.41 50.59 21.04
C TYR A 693 28.81 50.99 19.68
N ILE A 694 28.89 52.28 19.31
CA ILE A 694 28.50 52.79 17.99
C ILE A 694 29.78 53.20 17.25
N THR A 695 30.22 52.43 16.25
CA THR A 695 31.35 52.83 15.41
C THR A 695 30.90 53.75 14.27
N LYS A 696 31.67 54.81 14.01
CA LYS A 696 31.45 55.82 12.97
C LYS A 696 31.83 55.26 11.61
N GLN A 697 30.97 55.39 10.59
CA GLN A 697 31.40 55.35 9.20
C GLN A 697 32.07 56.70 8.88
N SER A 698 33.30 56.68 8.37
CA SER A 698 34.05 57.89 8.03
C SER A 698 33.27 58.74 7.01
N GLY A 699 32.74 59.90 7.43
CA GLY A 699 32.31 60.96 6.50
C GLY A 699 31.06 61.78 6.83
N LEU A 700 30.25 61.45 7.85
CA LEU A 700 28.86 61.96 7.91
C LEU A 700 28.47 62.86 9.11
N PHE A 701 29.43 63.52 9.77
CA PHE A 701 29.13 64.63 10.68
C PHE A 701 30.03 65.83 10.37
N SER A 702 29.50 66.77 9.58
CA SER A 702 30.04 68.14 9.49
C SER A 702 29.28 68.99 10.50
N ASP A 703 29.84 69.14 11.69
CA ASP A 703 29.77 70.38 12.49
C ASP A 703 30.60 70.18 13.76
N VAL A 704 31.88 70.46 13.58
CA VAL A 704 32.85 70.70 14.65
C VAL A 704 32.56 72.11 15.15
N ASN A 705 32.04 72.25 16.37
CA ASN A 705 32.27 73.36 17.32
C ASN A 705 31.12 73.50 18.33
N THR A 706 31.09 72.67 19.39
CA THR A 706 30.65 73.04 20.76
C THR A 706 30.54 71.79 21.64
N TRP A 707 31.67 71.21 22.06
CA TRP A 707 31.72 70.38 23.27
C TRP A 707 32.95 70.86 24.06
N GLN A 708 32.70 71.69 25.07
CA GLN A 708 33.73 72.26 25.95
C GLN A 708 34.26 71.21 26.93
N ASN A 709 35.57 71.27 27.13
CA ASN A 709 36.39 70.54 28.11
C ASN A 709 35.73 70.39 29.49
N LEU A 710 35.79 69.18 30.04
CA LEU A 710 35.75 68.95 31.48
C LEU A 710 36.73 67.83 31.86
N ASP A 711 38.02 68.13 31.72
CA ASP A 711 39.10 67.39 32.36
C ASP A 711 39.58 68.15 33.60
N LYS A 712 39.11 67.77 34.79
CA LYS A 712 39.90 67.48 36.02
C LYS A 712 39.02 67.35 37.29
N PRO A 713 39.47 66.57 38.28
CA PRO A 713 38.61 65.85 39.22
C PRO A 713 38.27 66.69 40.45
N ASN A 714 37.03 66.59 40.92
CA ASN A 714 36.70 66.79 42.32
C ASN A 714 35.91 65.58 42.81
N THR A 715 36.44 64.97 43.86
CA THR A 715 35.92 63.83 44.64
C THR A 715 34.40 63.87 44.85
N ILE A 716 33.67 62.98 44.18
CA ILE A 716 32.37 62.43 44.59
C ILE A 716 32.30 60.99 44.09
N ALA A 717 31.89 60.06 44.96
CA ALA A 717 31.87 58.62 44.74
C ALA A 717 30.75 58.16 43.79
N GLY A 718 31.07 57.24 42.88
CA GLY A 718 30.10 56.50 42.04
C GLY A 718 30.39 56.62 40.54
N ASN A 719 31.06 55.61 39.97
CA ASN A 719 31.59 55.60 38.59
C ASN A 719 30.54 55.29 37.51
N GLU A 720 30.04 56.27 36.76
CA GLU A 720 29.39 56.03 35.45
C GLU A 720 29.61 57.19 34.47
N SER A 721 30.25 56.91 33.33
CA SER A 721 30.38 57.82 32.18
C SER A 721 30.02 57.08 30.89
N ILE A 722 29.32 57.76 29.99
CA ILE A 722 29.11 57.33 28.60
C ILE A 722 30.46 57.41 27.87
N TYR A 723 31.00 56.28 27.40
CA TYR A 723 32.17 56.27 26.50
C TYR A 723 31.70 56.11 25.05
N ILE A 724 31.70 57.20 24.29
CA ILE A 724 31.70 57.17 22.82
C ILE A 724 33.17 57.30 22.40
N ARG A 725 33.84 56.19 22.04
CA ARG A 725 35.19 56.24 21.46
C ARG A 725 35.09 56.33 19.95
N THR A 726 35.63 57.40 19.38
CA THR A 726 35.99 57.47 17.96
C THR A 726 37.08 56.47 17.68
N ALA A 727 36.86 55.58 16.70
CA ALA A 727 37.90 54.66 16.23
C ALA A 727 38.91 55.44 15.38
N ASP A 728 39.86 56.09 16.05
CA ASP A 728 41.18 56.32 15.49
C ASP A 728 42.18 55.71 16.48
N ALA A 729 42.94 54.72 15.98
CA ALA A 729 43.93 53.88 16.67
C ALA A 729 43.39 52.70 17.50
N LEU A 730 43.33 51.51 16.88
CA LEU A 730 43.34 50.22 17.56
C LEU A 730 44.34 49.28 16.89
N THR A 731 45.59 49.35 17.35
CA THR A 731 46.44 48.17 17.53
C THR A 731 46.81 48.11 19.00
N GLN A 732 45.89 47.62 19.82
CA GLN A 732 46.17 46.96 21.09
C GLN A 732 44.86 46.37 21.64
N ASP A 733 44.97 45.18 22.21
CA ASP A 733 43.93 44.42 22.92
C ASP A 733 42.91 43.63 22.11
N VAL A 734 43.38 42.70 21.27
CA VAL A 734 42.90 41.30 21.36
C VAL A 734 44.00 40.33 20.92
N ASN A 735 44.39 39.43 21.84
CA ASN A 735 45.02 38.10 21.65
C ASN A 735 46.35 37.87 22.38
N ASN A 736 46.41 36.68 22.97
CA ASN A 736 47.19 36.28 24.12
C ASN A 736 48.61 35.76 23.77
N TYR A 737 49.42 36.50 22.99
CA TYR A 737 50.85 36.23 22.75
C TYR A 737 51.59 37.53 22.38
N PRO A 738 52.77 37.87 22.98
CA PRO A 738 53.40 39.16 22.72
C PRO A 738 54.20 39.12 21.42
N LEU A 739 53.68 39.73 20.36
CA LEU A 739 54.48 40.17 19.22
C LEU A 739 54.61 41.70 19.30
N LEU A 740 55.79 42.16 19.71
CA LEU A 740 56.17 43.57 19.77
C LEU A 740 56.45 44.06 18.34
N SER A 741 55.62 44.96 17.79
CA SER A 741 55.96 45.65 16.54
C SER A 741 56.88 46.83 16.83
N ILE A 742 58.09 46.80 16.27
CA ILE A 742 59.09 47.86 16.43
C ILE A 742 59.14 48.70 15.15
N ASN A 743 58.88 50.00 15.26
CA ASN A 743 59.08 50.96 14.15
C ASN A 743 60.52 51.48 14.11
N VAL A 744 61.10 51.51 12.90
CA VAL A 744 62.41 52.09 12.60
C VAL A 744 62.39 53.60 12.85
N GLY A 745 63.38 54.11 13.59
CA GLY A 745 63.46 55.51 14.02
C GLY A 745 62.76 55.80 15.34
N GLY A 746 62.16 54.79 15.98
CA GLY A 746 61.55 54.91 17.30
C GLY A 746 62.56 54.79 18.44
N THR A 747 62.37 55.63 19.45
CA THR A 747 63.01 55.50 20.76
C THR A 747 62.04 54.79 21.70
N TYR A 748 62.45 53.66 22.27
CA TYR A 748 61.61 52.87 23.18
C TYR A 748 62.25 52.80 24.56
N ASN A 749 61.49 53.18 25.57
CA ASN A 749 61.90 53.10 26.96
C ASN A 749 61.33 51.82 27.58
N ILE A 750 62.22 50.96 28.10
CA ILE A 750 61.84 49.74 28.81
C ILE A 750 62.45 49.83 30.20
N GLY A 751 61.60 50.13 31.19
CA GLY A 751 62.06 50.48 32.53
C GLY A 751 62.91 51.76 32.53
N ALA A 752 64.05 51.74 33.20
CA ALA A 752 64.95 52.91 33.30
C ALA A 752 65.90 53.10 32.09
N ASN A 753 65.83 52.23 31.08
CA ASN A 753 66.74 52.23 29.93
C ASN A 753 66.04 52.69 28.65
N THR A 754 66.79 53.39 27.79
CA THR A 754 66.34 53.88 26.49
C THR A 754 67.06 53.16 25.35
N ILE A 755 66.30 52.58 24.41
CA ILE A 755 66.84 51.93 23.21
C ILE A 755 66.42 52.72 21.97
N ASN A 756 67.41 53.13 21.16
CA ASN A 756 67.21 53.80 19.88
C ASN A 756 67.49 52.83 18.73
N ILE A 757 66.54 52.69 17.80
CA ILE A 757 66.69 51.80 16.63
C ILE A 757 66.79 52.65 15.37
N THR A 758 67.98 52.70 14.79
CA THR A 758 68.28 53.47 13.57
C THR A 758 68.74 52.54 12.43
N GLY A 759 67.94 52.42 11.37
CA GLY A 759 68.29 51.71 10.11
C GLY A 759 67.19 50.78 9.53
N SER A 760 67.14 50.66 8.20
CA SER A 760 66.20 49.83 7.40
C SER A 760 66.41 48.31 7.59
N PRO A 761 65.43 47.44 7.26
CA PRO A 761 65.14 46.24 8.05
C PRO A 761 66.05 45.06 7.73
N SER A 762 66.57 44.42 8.76
CA SER A 762 66.89 42.99 8.75
C SER A 762 66.22 42.34 9.96
N LEU A 763 65.37 41.33 9.69
CA LEU A 763 64.72 40.53 10.73
C LEU A 763 65.78 39.81 11.56
N GLY A 764 65.81 40.05 12.87
CA GLY A 764 66.57 39.26 13.83
C GLY A 764 65.67 38.94 15.03
N PHE A 765 65.45 37.64 15.29
CA PHE A 765 64.75 37.17 16.49
C PHE A 765 65.67 37.31 17.71
N ILE A 766 65.22 38.01 18.75
CA ILE A 766 65.83 37.97 20.08
C ILE A 766 64.92 37.11 20.96
N THR A 767 65.45 35.98 21.44
CA THR A 767 64.86 35.24 22.58
C THR A 767 65.56 35.74 23.83
N ASN A 768 64.83 35.96 24.92
CA ASN A 768 65.47 36.26 26.19
C ASN A 768 64.89 35.38 27.30
N THR A 769 65.79 34.64 27.95
CA THR A 769 65.73 34.38 29.39
C THR A 769 65.57 35.67 30.19
#